data_AF-A0AAN9CYA0-F1
#
_entry.id   AF-A0AAN9CYA0-F1
#
_cell.length_a   1.000
_cell.length_b   1.000
_cell.length_c   1.000
_cell.angle_alpha   90.00
_cell.angle_beta   90.00
_cell.angle_gamma   90.00
#
_symmetry.space_group_name_H-M   'P 1'
#
loop_
_entity.id
_entity.type
_entity.pdbx_description
1 polymer ?
#
loop_
_entity_poly.entity_id
_entity_poly.type
_entity_poly.pdbx_seq_one_letter_code
_entity_poly.pdbx_strand_id
1 'polypeptide(L)'
;MEESVIQQHLTHYKQATETAREELAVLQAKHSNLQSQFSESQSKVASQEETLKSLKDAIDRHKEKEARQESLVSSLRERSYNTEQEMISITSSKSIMDMRIQTLTKENEEIKEKIMELDIKSKQYFSECNKAKQEAAETQRRCDEFISTLAHKASVNVAGKVDPMDYIVSVVDACFKDRDRLKSCNCSLEESVKLYEVECKASRETVKRLATDVDHERTLSASRANELNSNRQELDLISLKTLSLERENQTLKNSLQETELSLASAQQRCRHYDNLSQDLENKLHGCQNEAQASHSHHEVFMKNVEALLDHQSLPVPHTENDILTALTALCTREKSARKSQMEMEGRLAEVTEQLSRHREHQNGSERRTQELLDRIQSLEDELLTAGVSKDGMNQDKQHYLRFVEQLSEKLKVDHVAADLGFDMRLEAILTRAQQLTRQEGTALLESRTHIYSLQRKFKEQKERSGSKELHLELLRRKVVQLEEEKRSRSALAVEKDDAALACKKLQKRVDRLQAELSTLRFSNTELKAQLSHTNELKIKVMEQNQTIEEKSKNLGKLEKNKVKTEKKLTTIKSELQNQELRARDEIQQAQRLLDTQSSAIADLSHSEKQLLDFYTVVSQMLGVDCTGCVPNYEVLRRLEVLIQSRHCAAHLHQHHTPRIWESPVPPINVAHSHEFKPQALPAPSSTSSERPAAHGDNNLQL
;
A
#
# COMPACT_ATOMS: atom_id res chain seq x y z
N MET A 1 53.11 131.16 -126.34
CA MET A 1 53.92 130.37 -125.38
C MET A 1 53.05 129.78 -124.26
N GLU A 2 51.80 129.39 -124.52
CA GLU A 2 50.86 128.99 -123.45
C GLU A 2 50.46 127.50 -123.49
N GLU A 3 50.41 126.85 -124.66
CA GLU A 3 49.98 125.44 -124.76
C GLU A 3 50.94 124.43 -124.10
N SER A 4 52.26 124.67 -124.16
CA SER A 4 53.27 123.73 -123.63
C SER A 4 53.17 123.54 -122.09
N VAL A 5 52.87 124.62 -121.37
CA VAL A 5 52.76 124.61 -119.90
C VAL A 5 51.47 123.91 -119.46
N ILE A 6 50.37 124.11 -120.20
CA ILE A 6 49.08 123.43 -119.95
C ILE A 6 49.25 121.91 -120.13
N GLN A 7 49.97 121.47 -121.16
CA GLN A 7 50.14 120.04 -121.44
C GLN A 7 51.02 119.33 -120.40
N GLN A 8 52.07 119.99 -119.88
CA GLN A 8 52.87 119.46 -118.76
C GLN A 8 52.10 119.42 -117.44
N HIS A 9 51.28 120.43 -117.12
CA HIS A 9 50.40 120.36 -115.95
C HIS A 9 49.37 119.24 -116.10
N LEU A 10 48.80 119.03 -117.30
CA LEU A 10 47.82 117.97 -117.54
C LEU A 10 48.44 116.57 -117.39
N THR A 11 49.69 116.34 -117.82
CA THR A 11 50.37 115.06 -117.59
C THR A 11 50.75 114.87 -116.12
N HIS A 12 51.24 115.91 -115.44
CA HIS A 12 51.55 115.85 -114.01
C HIS A 12 50.30 115.58 -113.15
N TYR A 13 49.17 116.25 -113.42
CA TYR A 13 47.91 115.98 -112.72
C TYR A 13 47.37 114.59 -113.05
N LYS A 14 47.47 114.11 -114.29
CA LYS A 14 47.10 112.73 -114.65
C LYS A 14 47.94 111.71 -113.87
N GLN A 15 49.26 111.83 -113.89
CA GLN A 15 50.15 110.95 -113.10
C GLN A 15 49.83 111.03 -111.61
N ALA A 16 49.68 112.23 -111.04
CA ALA A 16 49.30 112.37 -109.62
C ALA A 16 47.95 111.71 -109.31
N THR A 17 46.96 111.77 -110.22
CA THR A 17 45.68 111.06 -110.05
C THR A 17 45.78 109.55 -110.27
N GLU A 18 46.67 109.08 -111.14
CA GLU A 18 46.94 107.65 -111.33
C GLU A 18 47.68 107.08 -110.13
N THR A 19 48.75 107.72 -109.66
CA THR A 19 49.46 107.35 -108.43
C THR A 19 48.53 107.40 -107.22
N ALA A 20 47.71 108.44 -107.04
CA ALA A 20 46.72 108.48 -105.96
C ALA A 20 45.65 107.39 -106.08
N ARG A 21 45.31 106.95 -107.30
CA ARG A 21 44.35 105.86 -107.56
C ARG A 21 44.96 104.48 -107.34
N GLU A 22 46.25 104.31 -107.65
CA GLU A 22 47.04 103.13 -107.33
C GLU A 22 47.27 103.02 -105.82
N GLU A 23 47.63 104.12 -105.14
CA GLU A 23 47.72 104.18 -103.68
C GLU A 23 46.36 103.90 -103.01
N LEU A 24 45.27 104.47 -103.52
CA LEU A 24 43.92 104.16 -103.06
C LEU A 24 43.59 102.67 -103.27
N ALA A 25 43.93 102.09 -104.42
CA ALA A 25 43.70 100.67 -104.70
C ALA A 25 44.55 99.76 -103.81
N VAL A 26 45.80 100.12 -103.53
CA VAL A 26 46.69 99.43 -102.58
C VAL A 26 46.17 99.55 -101.15
N LEU A 27 45.67 100.72 -100.74
CA LEU A 27 45.04 100.93 -99.43
C LEU A 27 43.70 100.19 -99.31
N GLN A 28 42.89 100.12 -100.36
CA GLN A 28 41.66 99.33 -100.42
C GLN A 28 41.96 97.83 -100.36
N ALA A 29 42.99 97.35 -101.09
CA ALA A 29 43.44 95.96 -101.02
C ALA A 29 43.98 95.62 -99.62
N LYS A 30 44.77 96.51 -98.99
CA LYS A 30 45.22 96.38 -97.60
C LYS A 30 44.05 96.38 -96.61
N HIS A 31 43.08 97.28 -96.77
CA HIS A 31 41.88 97.32 -95.94
C HIS A 31 41.07 96.03 -96.10
N SER A 32 40.82 95.58 -97.33
CA SER A 32 40.11 94.32 -97.59
C SER A 32 40.84 93.10 -97.02
N ASN A 33 42.17 93.08 -97.08
CA ASN A 33 42.99 92.03 -96.49
C ASN A 33 42.93 92.07 -94.94
N LEU A 34 43.13 93.24 -94.33
CA LEU A 34 43.00 93.43 -92.87
C LEU A 34 41.59 93.13 -92.37
N GLN A 35 40.54 93.49 -93.12
CA GLN A 35 39.15 93.19 -92.81
C GLN A 35 38.87 91.68 -92.92
N SER A 36 39.45 90.99 -93.91
CA SER A 36 39.41 89.53 -94.02
C SER A 36 40.12 88.88 -92.82
N GLN A 37 41.34 89.31 -92.48
CA GLN A 37 42.10 88.80 -91.33
C GLN A 37 41.40 89.08 -89.98
N PHE A 38 40.76 90.25 -89.84
CA PHE A 38 39.95 90.57 -88.66
C PHE A 38 38.73 89.65 -88.57
N SER A 39 38.02 89.44 -89.68
CA SER A 39 36.86 88.53 -89.74
C SER A 39 37.27 87.07 -89.47
N GLU A 40 38.41 86.64 -89.98
CA GLU A 40 38.98 85.32 -89.73
C GLU A 40 39.40 85.18 -88.25
N SER A 41 40.02 86.20 -87.67
CA SER A 41 40.37 86.24 -86.24
C SER A 41 39.13 86.25 -85.34
N GLN A 42 38.10 86.99 -85.71
CA GLN A 42 36.81 87.02 -85.01
C GLN A 42 36.11 85.66 -85.09
N SER A 43 36.13 85.00 -86.25
CA SER A 43 35.62 83.63 -86.42
C SER A 43 36.43 82.61 -85.59
N LYS A 44 37.75 82.77 -85.49
CA LYS A 44 38.61 81.93 -84.64
C LYS A 44 38.28 82.14 -83.16
N VAL A 45 38.16 83.38 -82.70
CA VAL A 45 37.76 83.70 -81.31
C VAL A 45 36.38 83.11 -80.99
N ALA A 46 35.38 83.29 -81.85
CA ALA A 46 34.05 82.69 -81.66
C ALA A 46 34.11 81.15 -81.54
N SER A 47 34.90 80.48 -82.38
CA SER A 47 35.09 79.02 -82.29
C SER A 47 35.84 78.59 -81.01
N GLN A 48 36.75 79.43 -80.50
CA GLN A 48 37.44 79.21 -79.23
C GLN A 48 36.52 79.43 -78.03
N GLU A 49 35.62 80.42 -78.08
CA GLU A 49 34.59 80.63 -77.06
C GLU A 49 33.57 79.49 -77.02
N GLU A 50 33.13 78.98 -78.18
CA GLU A 50 32.24 77.82 -78.26
C GLU A 50 32.90 76.54 -77.72
N THR A 51 34.15 76.29 -78.08
CA THR A 51 34.90 75.14 -77.52
C THR A 51 35.15 75.29 -76.02
N LEU A 52 35.53 76.47 -75.52
CA LEU A 52 35.66 76.76 -74.08
C LEU A 52 34.33 76.55 -73.33
N LYS A 53 33.20 76.97 -73.91
CA LYS A 53 31.87 76.73 -73.33
C LYS A 53 31.55 75.23 -73.27
N SER A 54 31.80 74.48 -74.36
CA SER A 54 31.59 73.04 -74.38
C SER A 54 32.46 72.27 -73.38
N LEU A 55 33.70 72.73 -73.16
CA LEU A 55 34.63 72.21 -72.15
C LEU A 55 34.14 72.53 -70.73
N LYS A 56 33.64 73.75 -70.50
CA LYS A 56 33.06 74.14 -69.21
C LYS A 56 31.84 73.29 -68.86
N ASP A 57 30.92 73.12 -69.81
CA ASP A 57 29.76 72.23 -69.63
C ASP A 57 30.18 70.77 -69.39
N ALA A 58 31.30 70.32 -69.98
CA ALA A 58 31.86 68.99 -69.74
C ALA A 58 32.48 68.85 -68.34
N ILE A 59 33.16 69.90 -67.85
CA ILE A 59 33.70 69.97 -66.47
C ILE A 59 32.56 69.97 -65.46
N ASP A 60 31.51 70.74 -65.67
CA ASP A 60 30.39 70.80 -64.71
C ASP A 60 29.58 69.49 -64.71
N ARG A 61 29.42 68.82 -65.87
CA ARG A 61 28.94 67.42 -65.93
C ARG A 61 29.88 66.41 -65.26
N HIS A 62 31.19 66.67 -65.18
CA HIS A 62 32.12 65.81 -64.43
C HIS A 62 31.90 65.97 -62.93
N LYS A 63 31.92 67.21 -62.43
CA LYS A 63 31.67 67.53 -61.01
C LYS A 63 30.34 66.97 -60.51
N GLU A 64 29.30 67.06 -61.34
CA GLU A 64 27.97 66.51 -61.00
C GLU A 64 27.97 64.97 -60.92
N LYS A 65 28.76 64.28 -61.76
CA LYS A 65 28.97 62.82 -61.66
C LYS A 65 29.81 62.45 -60.45
N GLU A 66 30.86 63.23 -60.17
CA GLU A 66 31.77 63.07 -59.05
C GLU A 66 31.03 63.20 -57.72
N ALA A 67 30.26 64.28 -57.53
CA ALA A 67 29.42 64.46 -56.33
C ALA A 67 28.35 63.34 -56.16
N ARG A 68 27.76 62.83 -57.25
CA ARG A 68 26.88 61.65 -57.20
C ARG A 68 27.63 60.39 -56.78
N GLN A 69 28.86 60.19 -57.25
CA GLN A 69 29.72 59.07 -56.87
C GLN A 69 30.14 59.18 -55.39
N GLU A 70 30.54 60.35 -54.91
CA GLU A 70 30.89 60.59 -53.50
C GLU A 70 29.70 60.35 -52.56
N SER A 71 28.50 60.83 -52.93
CA SER A 71 27.26 60.56 -52.20
C SER A 71 26.96 59.06 -52.13
N LEU A 72 27.08 58.34 -53.26
CA LEU A 72 26.90 56.89 -53.31
C LEU A 72 27.95 56.15 -52.46
N VAL A 73 29.22 56.53 -52.55
CA VAL A 73 30.32 55.96 -51.73
C VAL A 73 30.07 56.20 -50.24
N SER A 74 29.57 57.38 -49.87
CA SER A 74 29.24 57.72 -48.47
C SER A 74 28.10 56.85 -47.94
N SER A 75 27.01 56.71 -48.70
CA SER A 75 25.88 55.82 -48.35
C SER A 75 26.29 54.34 -48.28
N LEU A 76 27.18 53.89 -49.17
CA LEU A 76 27.72 52.52 -49.13
C LEU A 76 28.63 52.29 -47.92
N ARG A 77 29.44 53.27 -47.52
CA ARG A 77 30.24 53.22 -46.29
C ARG A 77 29.38 53.18 -45.04
N GLU A 78 28.36 54.03 -44.96
CA GLU A 78 27.39 54.03 -43.85
C GLU A 78 26.66 52.69 -43.74
N ARG A 79 26.17 52.14 -44.87
CA ARG A 79 25.56 50.80 -44.89
C ARG A 79 26.54 49.72 -44.43
N SER A 80 27.78 49.75 -44.90
CA SER A 80 28.82 48.80 -44.50
C SER A 80 29.08 48.85 -43.00
N TYR A 81 29.22 50.06 -42.43
CA TYR A 81 29.40 50.27 -40.99
C TYR A 81 28.20 49.75 -40.19
N ASN A 82 26.97 50.05 -40.61
CA ASN A 82 25.77 49.56 -39.94
C ASN A 82 25.70 48.01 -39.95
N THR A 83 25.99 47.37 -41.09
CA THR A 83 26.05 45.89 -41.15
C THR A 83 27.18 45.30 -40.30
N GLU A 84 28.29 46.00 -40.14
CA GLU A 84 29.40 45.58 -39.27
C GLU A 84 29.01 45.67 -37.79
N GLN A 85 28.34 46.75 -37.36
CA GLN A 85 27.78 46.88 -36.02
C GLN A 85 26.71 45.82 -35.73
N GLU A 86 25.83 45.53 -36.69
CA GLU A 86 24.86 44.43 -36.59
C GLU A 86 25.56 43.07 -36.41
N MET A 87 26.62 42.78 -37.18
CA MET A 87 27.41 41.55 -37.01
C MET A 87 28.10 41.46 -35.64
N ILE A 88 28.65 42.57 -35.11
CA ILE A 88 29.24 42.62 -33.77
C ILE A 88 28.17 42.32 -32.71
N SER A 89 27.00 42.96 -32.82
CA SER A 89 25.87 42.72 -31.92
C SER A 89 25.42 41.25 -31.96
N ILE A 90 25.20 40.68 -33.16
CA ILE A 90 24.83 39.27 -33.36
C ILE A 90 25.89 38.34 -32.76
N THR A 91 27.18 38.63 -32.96
CA THR A 91 28.28 37.81 -32.42
C THR A 91 28.32 37.85 -30.89
N SER A 92 28.12 39.02 -30.28
CA SER A 92 28.04 39.15 -28.82
C SER A 92 26.83 38.42 -28.24
N SER A 93 25.65 38.57 -28.86
CA SER A 93 24.42 37.86 -28.47
C SER A 93 24.58 36.34 -28.62
N LYS A 94 25.25 35.88 -29.68
CA LYS A 94 25.57 34.46 -29.88
C LYS A 94 26.47 33.94 -28.77
N SER A 95 27.55 34.65 -28.42
CA SER A 95 28.44 34.26 -27.33
C SER A 95 27.71 34.12 -25.99
N ILE A 96 26.80 35.05 -25.66
CA ILE A 96 25.96 34.98 -24.46
C ILE A 96 25.02 33.76 -24.50
N MET A 97 24.41 33.48 -25.66
CA MET A 97 23.56 32.29 -25.85
C MET A 97 24.36 30.99 -25.72
N ASP A 98 25.54 30.89 -26.32
CA ASP A 98 26.41 29.71 -26.26
C ASP A 98 26.84 29.42 -24.81
N MET A 99 27.20 30.44 -24.04
CA MET A 99 27.49 30.32 -22.59
C MET A 99 26.26 29.84 -21.79
N ARG A 100 25.06 30.34 -22.12
CA ARG A 100 23.81 29.89 -21.48
C ARG A 100 23.46 28.45 -21.84
N ILE A 101 23.69 28.04 -23.09
CA ILE A 101 23.52 26.65 -23.52
C ILE A 101 24.49 25.75 -22.76
N GLN A 102 25.78 26.10 -22.65
CA GLN A 102 26.77 25.34 -21.88
C GLN A 102 26.39 25.17 -20.40
N THR A 103 25.84 26.23 -19.79
CA THR A 103 25.35 26.18 -18.40
C THR A 103 24.17 25.21 -18.28
N LEU A 104 23.17 25.33 -19.16
CA LEU A 104 21.99 24.46 -19.16
C LEU A 104 22.35 23.00 -19.52
N THR A 105 23.35 22.72 -20.36
CA THR A 105 23.80 21.35 -20.63
C THR A 105 24.44 20.73 -19.39
N LYS A 106 25.26 21.49 -18.66
CA LYS A 106 25.87 21.02 -17.41
C LYS A 106 24.83 20.74 -16.32
N GLU A 107 23.86 21.64 -16.14
CA GLU A 107 22.74 21.42 -15.21
C GLU A 107 21.92 20.16 -15.58
N ASN A 108 21.71 19.91 -16.88
CA ASN A 108 21.05 18.68 -17.35
C ASN A 108 21.88 17.41 -17.10
N GLU A 109 23.21 17.49 -17.13
CA GLU A 109 24.10 16.37 -16.80
C GLU A 109 24.05 16.06 -15.29
N GLU A 110 24.19 17.08 -14.44
CA GLU A 110 24.07 16.94 -12.98
C GLU A 110 22.70 16.36 -12.56
N ILE A 111 21.61 16.77 -13.22
CA ILE A 111 20.27 16.20 -12.99
C ILE A 111 20.19 14.73 -13.42
N LYS A 112 20.80 14.34 -14.55
CA LYS A 112 20.82 12.93 -15.01
C LYS A 112 21.60 12.04 -14.04
N GLU A 113 22.77 12.48 -13.58
CA GLU A 113 23.57 11.75 -12.59
C GLU A 113 22.75 11.53 -11.30
N LYS A 114 22.06 12.57 -10.82
CA LYS A 114 21.21 12.49 -9.63
C LYS A 114 20.00 11.57 -9.81
N ILE A 115 19.42 11.49 -11.00
CA ILE A 115 18.37 10.52 -11.35
C ILE A 115 18.94 9.09 -11.30
N MET A 116 20.14 8.86 -11.85
CA MET A 116 20.79 7.54 -11.81
C MET A 116 21.13 7.11 -10.39
N GLU A 117 21.64 8.01 -9.53
CA GLU A 117 21.85 7.71 -8.11
C GLU A 117 20.56 7.31 -7.39
N LEU A 118 19.46 8.04 -7.64
CA LEU A 118 18.17 7.77 -7.00
C LEU A 118 17.56 6.44 -7.47
N ASP A 119 17.73 6.09 -8.74
CA ASP A 119 17.33 4.78 -9.27
C ASP A 119 18.15 3.63 -8.64
N ILE A 120 19.47 3.80 -8.47
CA ILE A 120 20.33 2.84 -7.76
C ILE A 120 19.88 2.68 -6.29
N LYS A 121 19.66 3.78 -5.57
CA LYS A 121 19.16 3.77 -4.18
C LYS A 121 17.78 3.11 -4.07
N SER A 122 16.87 3.41 -5.01
CA SER A 122 15.55 2.78 -5.09
C SER A 122 15.64 1.27 -5.29
N LYS A 123 16.52 0.79 -6.18
CA LYS A 123 16.78 -0.65 -6.40
C LYS A 123 17.37 -1.33 -5.17
N GLN A 124 18.27 -0.65 -4.44
CA GLN A 124 18.82 -1.13 -3.17
C GLN A 124 17.71 -1.32 -2.13
N TYR A 125 16.92 -0.28 -1.83
CA TYR A 125 15.80 -0.38 -0.88
C TYR A 125 14.75 -1.42 -1.27
N PHE A 126 14.47 -1.59 -2.57
CA PHE A 126 13.58 -2.66 -3.04
C PHE A 126 14.17 -4.06 -2.75
N SER A 127 15.48 -4.25 -2.96
CA SER A 127 16.15 -5.52 -2.65
C SER A 127 16.17 -5.82 -1.14
N GLU A 128 16.38 -4.81 -0.30
CA GLU A 128 16.34 -4.93 1.17
C GLU A 128 14.92 -5.25 1.66
N CYS A 129 13.91 -4.54 1.14
CA CYS A 129 12.50 -4.81 1.45
C CYS A 129 12.09 -6.24 1.07
N ASN A 130 12.58 -6.77 -0.07
CA ASN A 130 12.30 -8.13 -0.48
C ASN A 130 13.02 -9.18 0.39
N LYS A 131 14.28 -8.93 0.81
CA LYS A 131 14.98 -9.78 1.79
C LYS A 131 14.23 -9.83 3.12
N ALA A 132 13.86 -8.67 3.68
CA ALA A 132 13.11 -8.58 4.92
C ALA A 132 11.74 -9.29 4.85
N LYS A 133 11.04 -9.21 3.70
CA LYS A 133 9.81 -9.98 3.45
C LYS A 133 10.05 -11.48 3.39
N GLN A 134 11.15 -11.93 2.78
CA GLN A 134 11.51 -13.34 2.73
C GLN A 134 11.83 -13.86 4.13
N GLU A 135 12.65 -13.14 4.91
CA GLU A 135 12.99 -13.48 6.30
C GLU A 135 11.74 -13.53 7.21
N ALA A 136 10.82 -12.57 7.04
CA ALA A 136 9.52 -12.58 7.74
C ALA A 136 8.65 -13.79 7.34
N ALA A 137 8.62 -14.15 6.06
CA ALA A 137 7.90 -15.33 5.59
C ALA A 137 8.53 -16.65 6.07
N GLU A 138 9.87 -16.71 6.18
CA GLU A 138 10.59 -17.87 6.72
C GLU A 138 10.40 -18.02 8.25
N THR A 139 10.43 -16.92 9.00
CA THR A 139 10.16 -16.94 10.45
C THR A 139 8.70 -17.30 10.74
N GLN A 140 7.74 -16.77 9.98
CA GLN A 140 6.33 -17.21 10.08
C GLN A 140 6.20 -18.71 9.82
N ARG A 141 6.82 -19.23 8.75
CA ARG A 141 6.77 -20.66 8.42
C ARG A 141 7.32 -21.55 9.55
N ARG A 142 8.44 -21.15 10.17
CA ARG A 142 9.00 -21.83 11.35
C ARG A 142 8.07 -21.75 12.57
N CYS A 143 7.35 -20.64 12.77
CA CYS A 143 6.35 -20.53 13.84
C CYS A 143 5.15 -21.45 13.58
N ASP A 144 4.66 -21.51 12.35
CA ASP A 144 3.55 -22.40 11.96
C ASP A 144 3.94 -23.89 12.09
N GLU A 145 5.18 -24.25 11.72
CA GLU A 145 5.77 -25.59 11.92
C GLU A 145 5.91 -25.93 13.42
N PHE A 146 6.37 -24.98 14.25
CA PHE A 146 6.47 -25.15 15.70
C PHE A 146 5.09 -25.35 16.34
N ILE A 147 4.11 -24.50 15.99
CA ILE A 147 2.71 -24.62 16.41
C ILE A 147 2.14 -25.98 16.03
N SER A 148 2.34 -26.40 14.78
CA SER A 148 1.84 -27.69 14.28
C SER A 148 2.48 -28.89 15.01
N THR A 149 3.79 -28.80 15.28
CA THR A 149 4.52 -29.82 16.05
C THR A 149 4.05 -29.88 17.50
N LEU A 150 3.86 -28.74 18.14
CA LEU A 150 3.40 -28.64 19.52
C LEU A 150 1.94 -29.12 19.65
N ALA A 151 1.07 -28.73 18.72
CA ALA A 151 -0.31 -29.20 18.62
C ALA A 151 -0.38 -30.72 18.46
N HIS A 152 0.44 -31.29 17.58
CA HIS A 152 0.53 -32.74 17.38
C HIS A 152 1.02 -33.45 18.66
N LYS A 153 2.06 -32.93 19.32
CA LYS A 153 2.55 -33.48 20.61
C LYS A 153 1.52 -33.37 21.74
N ALA A 154 0.71 -32.32 21.76
CA ALA A 154 -0.39 -32.15 22.71
C ALA A 154 -1.65 -32.93 22.32
N SER A 155 -1.71 -33.55 21.13
CA SER A 155 -2.91 -34.17 20.54
C SER A 155 -4.10 -33.20 20.40
N VAL A 156 -3.82 -31.93 20.10
CA VAL A 156 -4.80 -30.84 20.00
C VAL A 156 -5.02 -30.41 18.55
N ASN A 157 -6.28 -30.31 18.12
CA ASN A 157 -6.61 -29.70 16.83
C ASN A 157 -6.72 -28.17 16.96
N VAL A 158 -5.79 -27.44 16.32
CA VAL A 158 -5.74 -25.97 16.25
C VAL A 158 -6.38 -25.38 14.99
N ALA A 159 -6.90 -26.21 14.07
CA ALA A 159 -7.53 -25.71 12.85
C ALA A 159 -8.71 -24.77 13.16
N GLY A 160 -8.70 -23.57 12.55
CA GLY A 160 -9.73 -22.55 12.75
C GLY A 160 -9.66 -21.80 14.09
N LYS A 161 -8.59 -21.95 14.88
CA LYS A 161 -8.36 -21.12 16.08
C LYS A 161 -7.68 -19.80 15.70
N VAL A 162 -8.16 -18.69 16.27
CA VAL A 162 -7.66 -17.34 16.01
C VAL A 162 -6.25 -17.14 16.57
N ASP A 163 -5.97 -17.72 17.73
CA ASP A 163 -4.61 -17.89 18.27
C ASP A 163 -4.39 -19.38 18.58
N PRO A 164 -3.59 -20.09 17.77
CA PRO A 164 -3.23 -21.48 18.02
C PRO A 164 -2.39 -21.70 19.28
N MET A 165 -1.48 -20.79 19.63
CA MET A 165 -0.56 -20.95 20.76
C MET A 165 -1.30 -20.79 22.08
N ASP A 166 -2.07 -19.73 22.25
CA ASP A 166 -2.89 -19.51 23.44
C ASP A 166 -3.89 -20.65 23.67
N TYR A 167 -4.44 -21.21 22.57
CA TYR A 167 -5.31 -22.38 22.66
C TYR A 167 -4.56 -23.64 23.14
N ILE A 168 -3.39 -23.94 22.59
CA ILE A 168 -2.56 -25.07 23.05
C ILE A 168 -2.18 -24.89 24.53
N VAL A 169 -1.72 -23.70 24.91
CA VAL A 169 -1.37 -23.37 26.31
C VAL A 169 -2.58 -23.59 27.21
N SER A 170 -3.76 -23.08 26.86
CA SER A 170 -4.99 -23.28 27.64
C SER A 170 -5.40 -24.75 27.79
N VAL A 171 -5.17 -25.59 26.78
CA VAL A 171 -5.46 -27.03 26.87
C VAL A 171 -4.44 -27.74 27.75
N VAL A 172 -3.14 -27.43 27.60
CA VAL A 172 -2.07 -27.95 28.47
C VAL A 172 -2.32 -27.58 29.94
N ASP A 173 -2.76 -26.34 30.18
CA ASP A 173 -3.15 -25.84 31.51
C ASP A 173 -4.33 -26.61 32.12
N ALA A 174 -5.31 -27.01 31.30
CA ALA A 174 -6.43 -27.85 31.73
C ALA A 174 -5.93 -29.27 32.08
N CYS A 175 -5.09 -29.86 31.23
CA CYS A 175 -4.47 -31.17 31.48
C CYS A 175 -3.64 -31.17 32.77
N PHE A 176 -2.92 -30.09 33.09
CA PHE A 176 -2.21 -29.97 34.38
C PHE A 176 -3.16 -29.92 35.57
N LYS A 177 -4.24 -29.13 35.50
CA LYS A 177 -5.26 -29.05 36.56
C LYS A 177 -5.94 -30.40 36.80
N ASP A 178 -6.25 -31.14 35.74
CA ASP A 178 -6.87 -32.47 35.86
C ASP A 178 -5.87 -33.54 36.34
N ARG A 179 -4.59 -33.48 35.92
CA ARG A 179 -3.51 -34.29 36.50
C ARG A 179 -3.40 -34.06 38.01
N ASP A 180 -3.43 -32.81 38.45
CA ASP A 180 -3.26 -32.46 39.87
C ASP A 180 -4.49 -32.90 40.69
N ARG A 181 -5.70 -32.78 40.14
CA ARG A 181 -6.93 -33.37 40.72
C ARG A 181 -6.84 -34.89 40.85
N LEU A 182 -6.42 -35.59 39.80
CA LEU A 182 -6.23 -37.04 39.82
C LEU A 182 -5.16 -37.46 40.82
N LYS A 183 -4.08 -36.67 40.96
CA LYS A 183 -3.04 -36.90 41.97
C LYS A 183 -3.60 -36.76 43.38
N SER A 184 -4.38 -35.72 43.68
CA SER A 184 -5.07 -35.58 44.97
C SER A 184 -6.04 -36.74 45.23
N CYS A 185 -6.82 -37.14 44.22
CA CYS A 185 -7.72 -38.30 44.33
C CYS A 185 -6.96 -39.59 44.66
N ASN A 186 -5.83 -39.85 43.99
CA ASN A 186 -4.98 -41.00 44.28
C ASN A 186 -4.42 -40.95 45.71
N CYS A 187 -3.97 -39.78 46.20
CA CYS A 187 -3.50 -39.66 47.59
C CYS A 187 -4.62 -39.98 48.60
N SER A 188 -5.83 -39.48 48.40
CA SER A 188 -6.97 -39.80 49.28
C SER A 188 -7.39 -41.28 49.19
N LEU A 189 -7.30 -41.90 48.01
CA LEU A 189 -7.53 -43.34 47.86
C LEU A 189 -6.43 -44.18 48.53
N GLU A 190 -5.16 -43.80 48.40
CA GLU A 190 -4.05 -44.44 49.12
C GLU A 190 -4.19 -44.32 50.64
N GLU A 191 -4.63 -43.17 51.15
CA GLU A 191 -4.94 -42.98 52.58
C GLU A 191 -6.11 -43.86 53.03
N SER A 192 -7.19 -43.92 52.26
CA SER A 192 -8.32 -44.82 52.52
C SER A 192 -7.91 -46.29 52.52
N VAL A 193 -7.09 -46.73 51.56
CA VAL A 193 -6.54 -48.09 51.53
C VAL A 193 -5.66 -48.37 52.75
N LYS A 194 -4.78 -47.44 53.15
CA LYS A 194 -3.96 -47.58 54.36
C LYS A 194 -4.81 -47.69 55.63
N LEU A 195 -5.91 -46.92 55.73
CA LEU A 195 -6.85 -47.02 56.85
C LEU A 195 -7.58 -48.37 56.85
N TYR A 196 -8.10 -48.82 55.71
CA TYR A 196 -8.74 -50.14 55.57
C TYR A 196 -7.76 -51.29 55.88
N GLU A 197 -6.48 -51.17 55.49
CA GLU A 197 -5.46 -52.15 55.88
C GLU A 197 -5.25 -52.24 57.39
N VAL A 198 -5.22 -51.10 58.08
CA VAL A 198 -5.08 -51.02 59.55
C VAL A 198 -6.32 -51.59 60.23
N GLU A 199 -7.52 -51.26 59.75
CA GLU A 199 -8.78 -51.83 60.22
C GLU A 199 -8.81 -53.35 60.02
N CYS A 200 -8.42 -53.84 58.84
CA CYS A 200 -8.29 -55.27 58.56
C CYS A 200 -7.25 -55.97 59.46
N LYS A 201 -6.14 -55.30 59.81
CA LYS A 201 -5.15 -55.81 60.76
C LYS A 201 -5.76 -55.91 62.18
N ALA A 202 -6.45 -54.88 62.65
CA ALA A 202 -7.12 -54.87 63.96
C ALA A 202 -8.27 -55.89 64.06
N SER A 203 -9.05 -56.04 62.98
CA SER A 203 -10.11 -57.04 62.85
C SER A 203 -9.53 -58.46 62.89
N ARG A 204 -8.48 -58.76 62.13
CA ARG A 204 -7.79 -60.07 62.17
C ARG A 204 -7.26 -60.41 63.57
N GLU A 205 -6.65 -59.45 64.27
CA GLU A 205 -6.17 -59.70 65.64
C GLU A 205 -7.32 -59.89 66.64
N THR A 206 -8.46 -59.22 66.43
CA THR A 206 -9.67 -59.43 67.24
C THR A 206 -10.29 -60.80 66.99
N VAL A 207 -10.41 -61.24 65.73
CA VAL A 207 -10.85 -62.60 65.39
C VAL A 207 -9.91 -63.66 65.98
N LYS A 208 -8.59 -63.42 65.92
CA LYS A 208 -7.59 -64.32 66.51
C LYS A 208 -7.73 -64.43 68.04
N ARG A 209 -7.95 -63.31 68.74
CA ARG A 209 -8.22 -63.29 70.19
C ARG A 209 -9.51 -64.04 70.52
N LEU A 210 -10.59 -63.77 69.81
CA LEU A 210 -11.87 -64.47 70.01
C LEU A 210 -11.74 -65.97 69.72
N ALA A 211 -10.93 -66.39 68.75
CA ALA A 211 -10.64 -67.79 68.51
C ALA A 211 -9.90 -68.43 69.70
N THR A 212 -8.88 -67.76 70.27
CA THR A 212 -8.20 -68.26 71.48
C THR A 212 -9.11 -68.28 72.71
N ASP A 213 -10.00 -67.30 72.87
CA ASP A 213 -10.97 -67.24 73.98
C ASP A 213 -12.00 -68.39 73.86
N VAL A 214 -12.49 -68.64 72.63
CA VAL A 214 -13.40 -69.76 72.33
C VAL A 214 -12.72 -71.12 72.55
N ASP A 215 -11.47 -71.29 72.15
CA ASP A 215 -10.74 -72.53 72.39
C ASP A 215 -10.43 -72.72 73.89
N HIS A 216 -10.16 -71.64 74.63
CA HIS A 216 -10.05 -71.70 76.09
C HIS A 216 -11.36 -72.13 76.75
N GLU A 217 -12.48 -71.49 76.43
CA GLU A 217 -13.81 -71.89 76.95
C GLU A 217 -14.22 -73.30 76.50
N ARG A 218 -13.80 -73.77 75.32
CA ARG A 218 -13.97 -75.19 74.93
C ARG A 218 -13.17 -76.12 75.86
N THR A 219 -11.92 -75.80 76.17
CA THR A 219 -11.12 -76.61 77.10
C THR A 219 -11.67 -76.60 78.53
N LEU A 220 -12.14 -75.45 79.03
CA LEU A 220 -12.82 -75.33 80.32
C LEU A 220 -14.17 -76.05 80.33
N SER A 221 -14.93 -75.99 79.25
CA SER A 221 -16.20 -76.72 79.12
C SER A 221 -15.98 -78.23 79.07
N ALA A 222 -14.91 -78.68 78.41
CA ALA A 222 -14.51 -80.09 78.41
C ALA A 222 -14.02 -80.55 79.79
N SER A 223 -13.26 -79.74 80.54
CA SER A 223 -12.85 -80.10 81.90
C SER A 223 -14.04 -80.16 82.85
N ARG A 224 -14.92 -79.16 82.83
CA ARG A 224 -16.19 -79.14 83.59
C ARG A 224 -17.08 -80.33 83.24
N ALA A 225 -17.15 -80.73 81.98
CA ALA A 225 -17.92 -81.91 81.56
C ALA A 225 -17.30 -83.22 82.08
N ASN A 226 -15.96 -83.32 82.11
CA ASN A 226 -15.26 -84.47 82.70
C ASN A 226 -15.45 -84.54 84.23
N GLU A 227 -15.36 -83.40 84.93
CA GLU A 227 -15.66 -83.29 86.37
C GLU A 227 -17.11 -83.70 86.66
N LEU A 228 -18.08 -83.21 85.87
CA LEU A 228 -19.49 -83.59 86.00
C LEU A 228 -19.70 -85.09 85.76
N ASN A 229 -19.01 -85.70 84.79
CA ASN A 229 -19.05 -87.13 84.56
C ASN A 229 -18.43 -87.93 85.73
N SER A 230 -17.34 -87.45 86.33
CA SER A 230 -16.75 -88.04 87.54
C SER A 230 -17.73 -87.98 88.72
N ASN A 231 -18.28 -86.80 89.00
CA ASN A 231 -19.28 -86.61 90.06
C ASN A 231 -20.54 -87.47 89.83
N ARG A 232 -20.93 -87.70 88.57
CA ARG A 232 -22.03 -88.61 88.21
C ARG A 232 -21.68 -90.06 88.51
N GLN A 233 -20.47 -90.52 88.17
CA GLN A 233 -20.00 -91.87 88.52
C GLN A 233 -19.93 -92.06 90.04
N GLU A 234 -19.47 -91.06 90.79
CA GLU A 234 -19.48 -91.07 92.26
C GLU A 234 -20.91 -91.13 92.82
N LEU A 235 -21.85 -90.36 92.25
CA LEU A 235 -23.26 -90.41 92.63
C LEU A 235 -23.91 -91.77 92.33
N ASP A 236 -23.60 -92.38 91.19
CA ASP A 236 -24.07 -93.73 90.84
C ASP A 236 -23.50 -94.78 91.82
N LEU A 237 -22.23 -94.67 92.21
CA LEU A 237 -21.60 -95.52 93.24
C LEU A 237 -22.23 -95.33 94.63
N ILE A 238 -22.48 -94.08 95.04
CA ILE A 238 -23.17 -93.76 96.30
C ILE A 238 -24.61 -94.28 96.28
N SER A 239 -25.30 -94.18 95.14
CA SER A 239 -26.67 -94.71 94.98
C SER A 239 -26.70 -96.23 95.08
N LEU A 240 -25.76 -96.93 94.46
CA LEU A 240 -25.59 -98.39 94.61
C LEU A 240 -25.29 -98.78 96.07
N LYS A 241 -24.42 -98.03 96.76
CA LYS A 241 -24.13 -98.25 98.18
C LYS A 241 -25.37 -98.01 99.06
N THR A 242 -26.14 -96.98 98.77
CA THR A 242 -27.39 -96.64 99.47
C THR A 242 -28.41 -97.76 99.31
N LEU A 243 -28.66 -98.23 98.07
CA LEU A 243 -29.52 -99.39 97.80
C LEU A 243 -29.04 -100.67 98.49
N SER A 244 -27.73 -100.87 98.64
CA SER A 244 -27.19 -101.99 99.41
C SER A 244 -27.50 -101.87 100.90
N LEU A 245 -27.29 -100.68 101.49
CA LEU A 245 -27.59 -100.39 102.89
C LEU A 245 -29.10 -100.39 103.18
N GLU A 246 -29.95 -100.01 102.21
CA GLU A 246 -31.41 -100.13 102.32
C GLU A 246 -31.85 -101.59 102.35
N ARG A 247 -31.28 -102.45 101.50
CA ARG A 247 -31.54 -103.91 101.55
C ARG A 247 -31.09 -104.52 102.87
N GLU A 248 -29.94 -104.10 103.38
CA GLU A 248 -29.44 -104.53 104.69
C GLU A 248 -30.35 -104.06 105.82
N ASN A 249 -30.74 -102.78 105.85
CA ASN A 249 -31.72 -102.23 106.80
C ASN A 249 -33.07 -102.95 106.71
N GLN A 250 -33.57 -103.25 105.52
CA GLN A 250 -34.82 -104.00 105.36
C GLN A 250 -34.68 -105.44 105.87
N THR A 251 -33.52 -106.07 105.68
CA THR A 251 -33.23 -107.41 106.22
C THR A 251 -33.16 -107.39 107.75
N LEU A 252 -32.47 -106.39 108.33
CA LEU A 252 -32.43 -106.17 109.78
C LEU A 252 -33.82 -105.85 110.36
N LYS A 253 -34.65 -105.09 109.64
CA LYS A 253 -36.02 -104.77 110.04
C LYS A 253 -36.95 -105.98 109.98
N ASN A 254 -36.81 -106.83 108.96
CA ASN A 254 -37.53 -108.11 108.89
C ASN A 254 -37.10 -109.02 110.06
N SER A 255 -35.80 -109.14 110.31
CA SER A 255 -35.25 -109.89 111.45
C SER A 255 -35.76 -109.36 112.79
N LEU A 256 -35.80 -108.03 112.97
CA LEU A 256 -36.39 -107.39 114.14
C LEU A 256 -37.87 -107.78 114.29
N GLN A 257 -38.68 -107.69 113.23
CA GLN A 257 -40.09 -108.10 113.25
C GLN A 257 -40.28 -109.58 113.59
N GLU A 258 -39.42 -110.47 113.10
CA GLU A 258 -39.42 -111.88 113.50
C GLU A 258 -39.11 -112.03 115.01
N THR A 259 -38.13 -111.29 115.53
CA THR A 259 -37.85 -111.29 116.99
C THR A 259 -39.00 -110.69 117.80
N GLU A 260 -39.65 -109.61 117.34
CA GLU A 260 -40.82 -108.99 117.99
C GLU A 260 -42.02 -109.95 118.01
N LEU A 261 -42.28 -110.68 116.91
CA LEU A 261 -43.31 -111.72 116.86
C LEU A 261 -42.98 -112.89 117.80
N SER A 262 -41.71 -113.30 117.85
CA SER A 262 -41.25 -114.34 118.79
C SER A 262 -41.44 -113.89 120.25
N LEU A 263 -41.15 -112.62 120.55
CA LEU A 263 -41.31 -112.00 121.86
C LEU A 263 -42.79 -111.85 122.22
N ALA A 264 -43.64 -111.42 121.30
CA ALA A 264 -45.09 -111.35 121.48
C ALA A 264 -45.68 -112.75 121.76
N SER A 265 -45.19 -113.79 121.08
CA SER A 265 -45.58 -115.18 121.38
C SER A 265 -45.14 -115.63 122.78
N ALA A 266 -43.97 -115.18 123.24
CA ALA A 266 -43.49 -115.44 124.59
C ALA A 266 -44.31 -114.67 125.64
N GLN A 267 -44.64 -113.39 125.39
CA GLN A 267 -45.52 -112.58 126.24
C GLN A 267 -46.94 -113.16 126.33
N GLN A 268 -47.48 -113.73 125.24
CA GLN A 268 -48.75 -114.48 125.29
C GLN A 268 -48.66 -115.72 126.18
N ARG A 269 -47.54 -116.46 126.15
CA ARG A 269 -47.32 -117.58 127.08
C ARG A 269 -47.23 -117.08 128.53
N CYS A 270 -46.54 -115.98 128.81
CA CYS A 270 -46.51 -115.36 130.13
C CYS A 270 -47.92 -115.00 130.62
N ARG A 271 -48.71 -114.27 129.81
CA ARG A 271 -50.11 -113.93 130.14
C ARG A 271 -51.00 -115.15 130.37
N HIS A 272 -50.77 -116.25 129.64
CA HIS A 272 -51.46 -117.51 129.88
C HIS A 272 -51.12 -118.10 131.26
N TYR A 273 -49.85 -118.05 131.68
CA TYR A 273 -49.44 -118.46 133.03
C TYR A 273 -49.96 -117.52 134.12
N ASP A 274 -49.95 -116.20 133.90
CA ASP A 274 -50.51 -115.22 134.84
C ASP A 274 -52.01 -115.47 135.08
N ASN A 275 -52.79 -115.66 133.99
CA ASN A 275 -54.22 -116.00 134.07
C ASN A 275 -54.46 -117.32 134.81
N LEU A 276 -53.63 -118.34 134.59
CA LEU A 276 -53.72 -119.62 135.30
C LEU A 276 -53.41 -119.46 136.80
N SER A 277 -52.49 -118.58 137.17
CA SER A 277 -52.21 -118.23 138.57
C SER A 277 -53.42 -117.53 139.22
N GLN A 278 -54.00 -116.53 138.55
CA GLN A 278 -55.18 -115.81 139.03
C GLN A 278 -56.39 -116.75 139.21
N ASP A 279 -56.57 -117.72 138.33
CA ASP A 279 -57.67 -118.70 138.39
C ASP A 279 -57.49 -119.74 139.52
N LEU A 280 -56.26 -119.96 140.00
CA LEU A 280 -55.97 -120.74 141.21
C LEU A 280 -56.22 -119.92 142.49
N GLU A 281 -55.86 -118.64 142.51
CA GLU A 281 -56.15 -117.72 143.63
C GLU A 281 -57.66 -117.56 143.85
N ASN A 282 -58.44 -117.41 142.77
CA ASN A 282 -59.90 -117.30 142.85
C ASN A 282 -60.55 -118.57 143.45
N LYS A 283 -60.02 -119.76 143.14
CA LYS A 283 -60.49 -121.04 143.71
C LYS A 283 -60.17 -121.18 145.20
N LEU A 284 -59.01 -120.66 145.63
CA LEU A 284 -58.65 -120.60 147.05
C LEU A 284 -59.63 -119.70 147.84
N HIS A 285 -60.00 -118.55 147.26
CA HIS A 285 -60.90 -117.59 147.92
C HIS A 285 -62.36 -118.09 147.98
N GLY A 286 -62.83 -118.86 146.99
CA GLY A 286 -64.16 -119.48 146.99
C GLY A 286 -64.39 -120.42 148.19
N CYS A 287 -63.49 -121.38 148.40
CA CYS A 287 -63.58 -122.36 149.49
C CYS A 287 -63.57 -121.73 150.89
N GLN A 288 -63.00 -120.53 151.05
CA GLN A 288 -62.90 -119.85 152.33
C GLN A 288 -64.24 -119.19 152.76
N ASN A 289 -65.05 -118.75 151.79
CA ASN A 289 -66.31 -118.06 152.04
C ASN A 289 -67.48 -119.03 152.34
N GLU A 290 -67.47 -120.24 151.77
CA GLU A 290 -68.52 -121.26 152.01
C GLU A 290 -68.53 -121.77 153.46
N ALA A 291 -67.37 -121.85 154.11
CA ALA A 291 -67.25 -122.27 155.52
C ALA A 291 -67.87 -121.27 156.51
N GLN A 292 -67.86 -119.97 156.19
CA GLN A 292 -68.34 -118.91 157.07
C GLN A 292 -69.87 -118.70 156.98
N ALA A 293 -70.48 -119.04 155.85
CA ALA A 293 -71.93 -118.92 155.64
C ALA A 293 -72.76 -119.91 156.48
N SER A 294 -72.28 -121.14 156.67
CA SER A 294 -73.01 -122.21 157.37
C SER A 294 -73.32 -121.90 158.84
N HIS A 295 -72.48 -121.08 159.51
CA HIS A 295 -72.61 -120.81 160.94
C HIS A 295 -73.70 -119.78 161.29
N SER A 296 -74.04 -118.89 160.36
CA SER A 296 -74.98 -117.76 160.59
C SER A 296 -76.46 -118.12 160.34
N HIS A 297 -76.74 -119.17 159.58
CA HIS A 297 -78.10 -119.51 159.13
C HIS A 297 -79.01 -120.13 160.20
N HIS A 298 -78.48 -120.64 161.31
CA HIS A 298 -79.31 -121.31 162.33
C HIS A 298 -79.89 -120.35 163.39
N GLU A 299 -79.19 -119.27 163.72
CA GLU A 299 -79.52 -118.43 164.89
C GLU A 299 -80.66 -117.43 164.64
N VAL A 300 -80.86 -117.00 163.38
CA VAL A 300 -81.85 -115.97 163.00
C VAL A 300 -83.25 -116.56 162.70
N PHE A 301 -83.34 -117.86 162.38
CA PHE A 301 -84.57 -118.50 161.89
C PHE A 301 -85.75 -118.46 162.89
N MET A 302 -85.49 -118.59 164.19
CA MET A 302 -86.57 -118.78 165.19
C MET A 302 -87.24 -117.49 165.68
N LYS A 303 -86.65 -116.30 165.46
CA LYS A 303 -87.20 -115.05 166.03
C LYS A 303 -88.23 -114.31 165.16
N ASN A 304 -88.36 -114.67 163.88
CA ASN A 304 -89.14 -113.89 162.91
C ASN A 304 -90.40 -114.60 162.36
N VAL A 305 -90.87 -115.67 163.01
CA VAL A 305 -92.17 -116.30 162.70
C VAL A 305 -93.36 -115.50 163.26
N GLU A 306 -93.11 -114.56 164.17
CA GLU A 306 -94.16 -113.85 164.91
C GLU A 306 -94.70 -112.58 164.19
N ALA A 307 -93.91 -112.00 163.28
CA ALA A 307 -94.08 -110.67 162.66
C ALA A 307 -95.04 -110.49 161.44
N LEU A 308 -95.49 -111.57 160.79
CA LEU A 308 -96.33 -111.55 159.58
C LEU A 308 -97.41 -112.63 159.77
N LEU A 309 -98.71 -112.32 159.84
CA LEU A 309 -99.54 -111.82 158.74
C LEU A 309 -100.68 -110.91 159.24
N ASP A 310 -100.54 -109.60 159.01
CA ASP A 310 -101.42 -108.74 158.18
C ASP A 310 -102.95 -108.99 158.08
N HIS A 311 -103.77 -108.00 158.50
CA HIS A 311 -104.87 -107.45 157.66
C HIS A 311 -105.56 -106.15 158.18
N GLN A 312 -105.76 -105.21 157.22
CA GLN A 312 -106.95 -104.33 157.00
C GLN A 312 -107.28 -103.07 157.88
N SER A 313 -106.90 -101.90 157.33
CA SER A 313 -107.75 -100.72 156.98
C SER A 313 -108.59 -99.87 157.98
N LEU A 314 -108.30 -98.54 157.99
CA LEU A 314 -109.19 -97.35 158.12
C LEU A 314 -109.91 -97.07 159.49
N PRO A 315 -110.48 -95.86 159.76
CA PRO A 315 -110.09 -94.47 159.40
C PRO A 315 -110.35 -93.34 160.48
N VAL A 316 -109.77 -92.12 160.31
CA VAL A 316 -110.35 -90.75 160.64
C VAL A 316 -110.52 -90.34 162.15
N PRO A 317 -110.43 -89.04 162.59
CA PRO A 317 -109.61 -87.86 162.18
C PRO A 317 -109.14 -86.93 163.38
N HIS A 318 -108.78 -85.65 163.10
CA HIS A 318 -108.79 -84.41 163.96
C HIS A 318 -107.47 -83.74 164.47
N THR A 319 -107.39 -82.43 164.20
CA THR A 319 -106.87 -81.25 164.98
C THR A 319 -105.43 -81.10 165.50
N GLU A 320 -104.88 -79.89 165.22
CA GLU A 320 -104.42 -78.88 166.21
C GLU A 320 -103.68 -79.36 167.48
N ASN A 321 -102.34 -79.31 167.46
CA ASN A 321 -101.53 -78.50 168.39
C ASN A 321 -100.02 -78.74 168.20
N ASP A 322 -99.38 -77.98 167.30
CA ASP A 322 -97.99 -77.52 167.49
C ASP A 322 -97.77 -76.14 166.83
N ILE A 323 -98.81 -75.29 166.92
CA ILE A 323 -98.70 -73.84 166.76
C ILE A 323 -98.78 -73.25 168.17
N LEU A 324 -97.76 -73.50 169.01
CA LEU A 324 -97.64 -72.86 170.33
C LEU A 324 -96.21 -72.52 170.78
N THR A 325 -95.24 -72.51 169.85
CA THR A 325 -93.87 -72.00 170.05
C THR A 325 -93.27 -71.59 168.69
N ALA A 326 -93.34 -70.34 168.22
CA ALA A 326 -93.56 -69.10 168.95
C ALA A 326 -94.20 -68.01 168.07
N LEU A 327 -95.45 -67.65 168.38
CA LEU A 327 -96.13 -66.46 167.87
C LEU A 327 -96.34 -65.46 169.01
N THR A 328 -95.25 -64.86 169.48
CA THR A 328 -95.30 -63.70 170.39
C THR A 328 -94.10 -62.78 170.20
N ALA A 329 -94.23 -61.85 169.24
CA ALA A 329 -93.87 -60.43 169.34
C ALA A 329 -93.40 -59.84 167.99
N LEU A 330 -93.96 -58.75 167.47
CA LEU A 330 -95.23 -58.09 167.80
C LEU A 330 -95.59 -57.12 166.65
N CYS A 331 -96.66 -57.39 165.91
CA CYS A 331 -97.21 -56.39 164.97
C CYS A 331 -98.02 -55.33 165.73
N THR A 332 -97.39 -54.20 166.04
CA THR A 332 -98.04 -52.89 166.25
C THR A 332 -97.04 -51.79 165.90
N ARG A 333 -97.37 -50.66 165.25
CA ARG A 333 -98.62 -50.24 164.59
C ARG A 333 -98.33 -49.02 163.71
N GLU A 334 -98.91 -49.00 162.51
CA GLU A 334 -98.95 -47.83 161.62
C GLU A 334 -99.76 -46.67 162.24
N LYS A 335 -99.12 -45.52 162.57
CA LYS A 335 -99.87 -44.29 162.97
C LYS A 335 -99.13 -42.93 162.97
N SER A 336 -98.16 -42.68 162.09
CA SER A 336 -97.41 -41.38 162.08
C SER A 336 -97.03 -40.83 160.69
N ALA A 337 -97.93 -40.94 159.70
CA ALA A 337 -97.79 -40.35 158.37
C ALA A 337 -97.84 -38.80 158.36
N ARG A 338 -96.86 -38.12 158.98
CA ARG A 338 -96.82 -36.65 159.11
C ARG A 338 -95.43 -36.00 159.09
N LYS A 339 -94.37 -36.73 158.72
CA LYS A 339 -93.00 -36.19 158.58
C LYS A 339 -92.47 -36.09 157.13
N SER A 340 -93.05 -36.81 156.18
CA SER A 340 -92.59 -36.84 154.77
C SER A 340 -92.86 -35.56 153.96
N GLN A 341 -93.58 -34.58 154.52
CA GLN A 341 -93.99 -33.38 153.79
C GLN A 341 -92.93 -32.25 153.82
N MET A 342 -92.06 -32.21 154.83
CA MET A 342 -91.06 -31.13 154.99
C MET A 342 -89.75 -31.38 154.23
N GLU A 343 -89.53 -32.61 153.73
CA GLU A 343 -88.33 -33.00 152.96
C GLU A 343 -88.42 -32.68 151.47
N MET A 344 -89.63 -32.47 150.93
CA MET A 344 -89.84 -32.27 149.49
C MET A 344 -89.63 -30.82 149.03
N GLU A 345 -89.77 -29.83 149.92
CA GLU A 345 -89.57 -28.41 149.57
C GLU A 345 -88.08 -28.08 149.34
N GLY A 346 -87.15 -28.80 149.99
CA GLY A 346 -85.71 -28.61 149.78
C GLY A 346 -85.20 -29.06 148.40
N ARG A 347 -85.89 -30.01 147.75
CA ARG A 347 -85.47 -30.58 146.45
C ARG A 347 -85.82 -29.73 145.24
N LEU A 348 -86.64 -28.68 145.38
CA LEU A 348 -87.03 -27.80 144.27
C LEU A 348 -86.02 -26.68 143.98
N ALA A 349 -85.25 -26.24 144.98
CA ALA A 349 -84.24 -25.20 144.79
C ALA A 349 -83.08 -25.67 143.89
N GLU A 350 -82.60 -26.90 144.11
CA GLU A 350 -81.44 -27.48 143.43
C GLU A 350 -81.66 -27.68 141.91
N VAL A 351 -82.88 -28.01 141.49
CA VAL A 351 -83.26 -28.18 140.07
C VAL A 351 -83.20 -26.84 139.30
N THR A 352 -83.45 -25.72 139.98
CA THR A 352 -83.53 -24.41 139.32
C THR A 352 -82.14 -23.89 138.93
N GLU A 353 -81.10 -24.21 139.71
CA GLU A 353 -79.71 -23.79 139.43
C GLU A 353 -78.99 -24.69 138.41
N GLN A 354 -79.45 -25.93 138.21
CA GLN A 354 -78.95 -26.78 137.13
C GLN A 354 -79.38 -26.28 135.74
N LEU A 355 -80.54 -25.61 135.66
CA LEU A 355 -81.16 -25.18 134.41
C LEU A 355 -80.52 -23.88 133.83
N SER A 356 -79.92 -23.03 134.67
CA SER A 356 -79.16 -21.85 134.23
C SER A 356 -77.82 -22.25 133.61
N ARG A 357 -77.07 -23.13 134.28
CA ARG A 357 -75.76 -23.65 133.81
C ARG A 357 -75.88 -24.34 132.44
N HIS A 358 -76.99 -25.03 132.17
CA HIS A 358 -77.26 -25.63 130.86
C HIS A 358 -77.36 -24.61 129.72
N ARG A 359 -77.96 -23.43 129.94
CA ARG A 359 -78.09 -22.38 128.90
C ARG A 359 -76.75 -21.75 128.52
N GLU A 360 -75.85 -21.58 129.48
CA GLU A 360 -74.51 -21.04 129.21
C GLU A 360 -73.67 -22.01 128.38
N HIS A 361 -73.74 -23.31 128.68
CA HIS A 361 -73.13 -24.35 127.86
C HIS A 361 -73.72 -24.41 126.44
N GLN A 362 -75.04 -24.21 126.28
CA GLN A 362 -75.68 -24.16 124.97
C GLN A 362 -75.22 -22.95 124.14
N ASN A 363 -75.27 -21.73 124.69
CA ASN A 363 -74.80 -20.52 124.00
C ASN A 363 -73.31 -20.60 123.65
N GLY A 364 -72.50 -21.21 124.53
CA GLY A 364 -71.09 -21.50 124.27
C GLY A 364 -70.86 -22.60 123.24
N SER A 365 -71.84 -23.46 122.97
CA SER A 365 -71.81 -24.42 121.85
C SER A 365 -72.20 -23.74 120.54
N GLU A 366 -73.23 -22.89 120.55
CA GLU A 366 -73.73 -22.17 119.37
C GLU A 366 -72.68 -21.21 118.79
N ARG A 367 -71.91 -20.50 119.63
CA ARG A 367 -70.76 -19.70 119.17
C ARG A 367 -69.68 -20.54 118.51
N ARG A 368 -69.32 -21.69 119.11
CA ARG A 368 -68.34 -22.62 118.52
C ARG A 368 -68.83 -23.21 117.20
N THR A 369 -70.14 -23.46 117.04
CA THR A 369 -70.66 -23.86 115.73
C THR A 369 -70.60 -22.74 114.69
N GLN A 370 -70.82 -21.47 115.08
CA GLN A 370 -70.67 -20.34 114.15
C GLN A 370 -69.20 -20.13 113.76
N GLU A 371 -68.27 -20.16 114.72
CA GLU A 371 -66.82 -20.09 114.45
C GLU A 371 -66.35 -21.22 113.51
N LEU A 372 -66.91 -22.42 113.67
CA LEU A 372 -66.64 -23.55 112.76
C LEU A 372 -67.26 -23.35 111.38
N LEU A 373 -68.47 -22.79 111.27
CA LEU A 373 -69.10 -22.46 109.98
C LEU A 373 -68.32 -21.37 109.24
N ASP A 374 -67.97 -20.29 109.91
CA ASP A 374 -67.14 -19.20 109.36
C ASP A 374 -65.76 -19.75 108.93
N ARG A 375 -65.18 -20.68 109.71
CA ARG A 375 -63.92 -21.34 109.34
C ARG A 375 -64.08 -22.26 108.13
N ILE A 376 -65.16 -23.04 108.05
CA ILE A 376 -65.47 -23.87 106.87
C ILE A 376 -65.62 -22.98 105.64
N GLN A 377 -66.40 -21.90 105.72
CA GLN A 377 -66.58 -20.96 104.62
C GLN A 377 -65.24 -20.33 104.17
N SER A 378 -64.38 -19.92 105.11
CA SER A 378 -63.04 -19.40 104.76
C SER A 378 -62.17 -20.45 104.05
N LEU A 379 -62.28 -21.73 104.41
CA LEU A 379 -61.56 -22.82 103.76
C LEU A 379 -62.15 -23.18 102.38
N GLU A 380 -63.46 -23.01 102.20
CA GLU A 380 -64.13 -23.13 100.91
C GLU A 380 -63.69 -22.00 99.95
N ASP A 381 -63.58 -20.76 100.44
CA ASP A 381 -63.05 -19.62 99.68
C ASP A 381 -61.54 -19.77 99.36
N GLU A 382 -60.73 -20.22 100.32
CA GLU A 382 -59.31 -20.57 100.11
C GLU A 382 -59.16 -21.69 99.06
N LEU A 383 -60.02 -22.72 99.11
CA LEU A 383 -60.02 -23.82 98.13
C LEU A 383 -60.46 -23.35 96.73
N LEU A 384 -61.47 -22.49 96.65
CA LEU A 384 -61.98 -21.95 95.39
C LEU A 384 -60.96 -21.03 94.72
N THR A 385 -60.31 -20.15 95.48
CA THR A 385 -59.22 -19.29 94.98
C THR A 385 -57.97 -20.08 94.58
N ALA A 386 -57.62 -21.15 95.32
CA ALA A 386 -56.59 -22.10 94.90
C ALA A 386 -56.96 -22.85 93.62
N GLY A 387 -58.25 -23.21 93.45
CA GLY A 387 -58.79 -23.81 92.23
C GLY A 387 -58.62 -22.89 91.02
N VAL A 388 -59.09 -21.64 91.11
CA VAL A 388 -58.94 -20.63 90.04
C VAL A 388 -57.45 -20.40 89.71
N SER A 389 -56.58 -20.34 90.71
CA SER A 389 -55.13 -20.17 90.52
C SER A 389 -54.50 -21.36 89.77
N LYS A 390 -54.89 -22.59 90.14
CA LYS A 390 -54.47 -23.82 89.47
C LYS A 390 -54.97 -23.89 88.02
N ASP A 391 -56.20 -23.44 87.76
CA ASP A 391 -56.77 -23.41 86.42
C ASP A 391 -56.09 -22.36 85.53
N GLY A 392 -55.73 -21.19 86.09
CA GLY A 392 -54.88 -20.21 85.41
C GLY A 392 -53.52 -20.80 85.01
N MET A 393 -52.82 -21.44 85.95
CA MET A 393 -51.53 -22.10 85.68
C MET A 393 -51.64 -23.24 84.66
N ASN A 394 -52.77 -23.97 84.65
CA ASN A 394 -53.05 -24.99 83.63
C ASN A 394 -53.33 -24.38 82.25
N GLN A 395 -54.06 -23.26 82.17
CA GLN A 395 -54.29 -22.52 80.92
C GLN A 395 -52.96 -22.01 80.36
N ASP A 396 -52.14 -21.35 81.17
CA ASP A 396 -50.81 -20.89 80.77
C ASP A 396 -49.93 -22.04 80.28
N LYS A 397 -49.88 -23.16 81.02
CA LYS A 397 -49.17 -24.37 80.59
C LYS A 397 -49.65 -24.88 79.22
N GLN A 398 -50.97 -24.91 78.97
CA GLN A 398 -51.50 -25.29 77.66
C GLN A 398 -51.15 -24.26 76.57
N HIS A 399 -51.12 -22.97 76.88
CA HIS A 399 -50.68 -21.93 75.95
C HIS A 399 -49.20 -22.08 75.57
N TYR A 400 -48.31 -22.35 76.55
CA TYR A 400 -46.90 -22.60 76.28
C TYR A 400 -46.67 -23.89 75.47
N LEU A 401 -47.39 -24.97 75.76
CA LEU A 401 -47.32 -26.21 74.97
C LEU A 401 -47.75 -25.96 73.52
N ARG A 402 -48.90 -25.32 73.30
CA ARG A 402 -49.39 -24.93 71.96
C ARG A 402 -48.41 -24.01 71.22
N PHE A 403 -47.75 -23.09 71.92
CA PHE A 403 -46.75 -22.21 71.31
C PHE A 403 -45.49 -23.00 70.87
N VAL A 404 -45.00 -23.93 71.69
CA VAL A 404 -43.84 -24.78 71.36
C VAL A 404 -44.17 -25.76 70.22
N GLU A 405 -45.40 -26.27 70.15
CA GLU A 405 -45.90 -27.06 69.01
C GLU A 405 -45.91 -26.22 67.72
N GLN A 406 -46.49 -25.01 67.75
CA GLN A 406 -46.47 -24.11 66.59
C GLN A 406 -45.05 -23.73 66.15
N LEU A 407 -44.13 -23.53 67.10
CA LEU A 407 -42.74 -23.20 66.81
C LEU A 407 -41.97 -24.40 66.23
N SER A 408 -42.29 -25.62 66.68
CA SER A 408 -41.81 -26.86 66.07
C SER A 408 -42.25 -26.96 64.61
N GLU A 409 -43.52 -26.61 64.32
CA GLU A 409 -44.12 -26.69 62.99
C GLU A 409 -43.48 -25.70 62.02
N LYS A 410 -43.35 -24.43 62.44
CA LYS A 410 -42.71 -23.39 61.61
C LYS A 410 -41.23 -23.67 61.34
N LEU A 411 -40.53 -24.32 62.25
CA LEU A 411 -39.12 -24.72 62.07
C LEU A 411 -38.95 -26.11 61.44
N LYS A 412 -40.06 -26.84 61.25
CA LYS A 412 -40.16 -28.21 60.71
C LYS A 412 -39.38 -29.24 61.54
N VAL A 413 -39.56 -29.19 62.87
CA VAL A 413 -38.91 -30.08 63.85
C VAL A 413 -39.88 -31.15 64.39
N ASP A 414 -41.18 -31.08 64.06
CA ASP A 414 -42.26 -31.88 64.66
C ASP A 414 -41.97 -33.39 64.70
N HIS A 415 -41.42 -33.91 63.61
CA HIS A 415 -41.15 -35.35 63.46
C HIS A 415 -40.00 -35.83 64.34
N VAL A 416 -39.11 -34.92 64.76
CA VAL A 416 -38.03 -35.17 65.74
C VAL A 416 -38.50 -34.83 67.16
N ALA A 417 -39.38 -33.83 67.29
CA ALA A 417 -39.93 -33.38 68.56
C ALA A 417 -41.05 -34.28 69.13
N ALA A 418 -41.73 -35.07 68.30
CA ALA A 418 -42.92 -35.85 68.66
C ALA A 418 -42.74 -36.67 69.95
N ASP A 419 -41.64 -37.42 70.06
CA ASP A 419 -41.36 -38.30 71.20
C ASP A 419 -40.48 -37.64 72.29
N LEU A 420 -40.07 -36.38 72.09
CA LEU A 420 -39.20 -35.66 73.01
C LEU A 420 -40.00 -34.93 74.10
N GLY A 421 -39.45 -34.94 75.33
CA GLY A 421 -39.93 -34.11 76.44
C GLY A 421 -39.70 -32.61 76.18
N PHE A 422 -40.45 -31.75 76.87
CA PHE A 422 -40.52 -30.30 76.63
C PHE A 422 -39.16 -29.61 76.48
N ASP A 423 -38.22 -29.88 77.39
CA ASP A 423 -36.88 -29.26 77.38
C ASP A 423 -36.06 -29.69 76.15
N MET A 424 -36.21 -30.94 75.70
CA MET A 424 -35.55 -31.45 74.51
C MET A 424 -36.21 -30.98 73.21
N ARG A 425 -37.53 -30.69 73.22
CA ARG A 425 -38.19 -29.98 72.11
C ARG A 425 -37.65 -28.56 71.96
N LEU A 426 -37.47 -27.84 73.07
CA LEU A 426 -36.86 -26.51 73.10
C LEU A 426 -35.42 -26.52 72.58
N GLU A 427 -34.59 -27.47 73.01
CA GLU A 427 -33.20 -27.59 72.52
C GLU A 427 -33.13 -27.98 71.04
N ALA A 428 -34.04 -28.82 70.55
CA ALA A 428 -34.17 -29.14 69.13
C ALA A 428 -34.60 -27.93 68.30
N ILE A 429 -35.55 -27.13 68.79
CA ILE A 429 -35.94 -25.82 68.22
C ILE A 429 -34.75 -24.86 68.15
N LEU A 430 -34.00 -24.72 69.25
CA LEU A 430 -32.83 -23.84 69.34
C LEU A 430 -31.74 -24.26 68.34
N THR A 431 -31.41 -25.55 68.32
CA THR A 431 -30.44 -26.15 67.39
C THR A 431 -30.87 -25.93 65.94
N ARG A 432 -32.16 -26.12 65.62
CA ARG A 432 -32.71 -25.88 64.29
C ARG A 432 -32.62 -24.42 63.88
N ALA A 433 -32.94 -23.48 64.78
CA ALA A 433 -32.83 -22.06 64.52
C ALA A 433 -31.37 -21.66 64.23
N GLN A 434 -30.42 -22.11 65.06
CA GLN A 434 -28.99 -21.89 64.84
C GLN A 434 -28.50 -22.49 63.51
N GLN A 435 -28.99 -23.69 63.14
CA GLN A 435 -28.67 -24.32 61.86
C GLN A 435 -29.17 -23.46 60.68
N LEU A 436 -30.40 -22.96 60.75
CA LEU A 436 -30.98 -22.10 59.71
C LEU A 436 -30.19 -20.80 59.56
N THR A 437 -29.82 -20.14 60.66
CA THR A 437 -28.97 -18.94 60.62
C THR A 437 -27.59 -19.22 60.00
N ARG A 438 -26.98 -20.37 60.28
CA ARG A 438 -25.71 -20.77 59.63
C ARG A 438 -25.91 -21.02 58.14
N GLN A 439 -26.98 -21.70 57.74
CA GLN A 439 -27.31 -21.98 56.34
C GLN A 439 -27.58 -20.70 55.53
N GLU A 440 -28.32 -19.76 56.10
CA GLU A 440 -28.56 -18.43 55.52
C GLU A 440 -27.24 -17.64 55.42
N GLY A 441 -26.41 -17.64 56.46
CA GLY A 441 -25.09 -17.03 56.44
C GLY A 441 -24.18 -17.59 55.34
N THR A 442 -24.15 -18.91 55.14
CA THR A 442 -23.40 -19.52 54.03
C THR A 442 -23.99 -19.15 52.66
N ALA A 443 -25.32 -19.18 52.49
CA ALA A 443 -25.97 -18.80 51.24
C ALA A 443 -25.75 -17.31 50.89
N LEU A 444 -25.70 -16.43 51.88
CA LEU A 444 -25.37 -15.01 51.70
C LEU A 444 -23.90 -14.80 51.33
N LEU A 445 -22.97 -15.58 51.90
CA LEU A 445 -21.55 -15.56 51.51
C LEU A 445 -21.34 -16.11 50.08
N GLU A 446 -22.03 -17.18 49.71
CA GLU A 446 -22.04 -17.73 48.35
C GLU A 446 -22.64 -16.73 47.35
N SER A 447 -23.78 -16.13 47.66
CA SER A 447 -24.38 -15.06 46.85
C SER A 447 -23.44 -13.86 46.70
N ARG A 448 -22.83 -13.39 47.80
CA ARG A 448 -21.85 -12.29 47.80
C ARG A 448 -20.63 -12.62 46.93
N THR A 449 -20.05 -13.81 47.07
CA THR A 449 -18.90 -14.23 46.25
C THR A 449 -19.28 -14.43 44.78
N HIS A 450 -20.47 -14.93 44.48
CA HIS A 450 -21.02 -14.99 43.13
C HIS A 450 -21.18 -13.59 42.52
N ILE A 451 -21.73 -12.63 43.26
CA ILE A 451 -21.84 -11.21 42.85
C ILE A 451 -20.46 -10.61 42.55
N TYR A 452 -19.45 -10.80 43.41
CA TYR A 452 -18.09 -10.33 43.12
C TYR A 452 -17.47 -11.01 41.89
N SER A 453 -17.74 -12.30 41.68
CA SER A 453 -17.30 -13.04 40.47
C SER A 453 -17.95 -12.47 39.21
N LEU A 454 -19.26 -12.20 39.23
CA LEU A 454 -19.98 -11.54 38.14
C LEU A 454 -19.50 -10.11 37.91
N GLN A 455 -19.28 -9.32 38.96
CA GLN A 455 -18.74 -7.96 38.85
C GLN A 455 -17.34 -7.95 38.22
N ARG A 456 -16.47 -8.89 38.60
CA ARG A 456 -15.15 -9.06 37.96
C ARG A 456 -15.30 -9.40 36.47
N LYS A 457 -16.11 -10.42 36.14
CA LYS A 457 -16.40 -10.80 34.74
C LYS A 457 -16.99 -9.65 33.93
N PHE A 458 -17.90 -8.87 34.50
CA PHE A 458 -18.48 -7.69 33.86
C PHE A 458 -17.42 -6.62 33.59
N LYS A 459 -16.53 -6.34 34.57
CA LYS A 459 -15.43 -5.38 34.39
C LYS A 459 -14.48 -5.83 33.27
N GLU A 460 -14.07 -7.10 33.28
CA GLU A 460 -13.22 -7.65 32.22
C GLU A 460 -13.90 -7.59 30.84
N GLN A 461 -15.20 -7.91 30.74
CA GLN A 461 -15.93 -7.82 29.46
C GLN A 461 -16.08 -6.37 29.00
N LYS A 462 -16.26 -5.40 29.92
CA LYS A 462 -16.27 -3.97 29.61
C LYS A 462 -14.91 -3.50 29.09
N GLU A 463 -13.81 -3.92 29.72
CA GLU A 463 -12.44 -3.63 29.29
C GLU A 463 -12.13 -4.27 27.92
N ARG A 464 -12.50 -5.55 27.71
CA ARG A 464 -12.42 -6.24 26.40
C ARG A 464 -13.26 -5.54 25.32
N SER A 465 -14.45 -5.03 25.65
CA SER A 465 -15.30 -4.29 24.73
C SER A 465 -14.67 -2.95 24.33
N GLY A 466 -14.18 -2.17 25.30
CA GLY A 466 -13.52 -0.88 25.02
C GLY A 466 -12.24 -1.04 24.19
N SER A 467 -11.47 -2.12 24.41
CA SER A 467 -10.32 -2.46 23.57
C SER A 467 -10.73 -2.75 22.12
N LYS A 468 -11.79 -3.54 21.90
CA LYS A 468 -12.35 -3.81 20.56
C LYS A 468 -12.90 -2.55 19.90
N GLU A 469 -13.57 -1.68 20.65
CA GLU A 469 -14.11 -0.42 20.15
C GLU A 469 -12.99 0.53 19.70
N LEU A 470 -11.91 0.64 20.48
CA LEU A 470 -10.71 1.39 20.09
C LEU A 470 -10.03 0.79 18.84
N HIS A 471 -9.97 -0.53 18.71
CA HIS A 471 -9.45 -1.18 17.51
C HIS A 471 -10.32 -0.93 16.27
N LEU A 472 -11.65 -1.01 16.40
CA LEU A 472 -12.60 -0.65 15.33
C LEU A 472 -12.43 0.81 14.91
N GLU A 473 -12.20 1.71 15.86
CA GLU A 473 -12.02 3.14 15.57
C GLU A 473 -10.68 3.46 14.89
N LEU A 474 -9.62 2.70 15.20
CA LEU A 474 -8.35 2.73 14.46
C LEU A 474 -8.52 2.17 13.03
N LEU A 475 -9.25 1.06 12.87
CA LEU A 475 -9.54 0.49 11.55
C LEU A 475 -10.37 1.44 10.68
N ARG A 476 -11.41 2.08 11.23
CA ARG A 476 -12.21 3.10 10.53
C ARG A 476 -11.34 4.25 10.04
N ARG A 477 -10.50 4.82 10.92
CA ARG A 477 -9.53 5.86 10.54
C ARG A 477 -8.57 5.38 9.44
N LYS A 478 -8.08 4.14 9.50
CA LYS A 478 -7.20 3.60 8.45
C LYS A 478 -7.93 3.40 7.12
N VAL A 479 -9.20 2.99 7.13
CA VAL A 479 -10.03 2.91 5.91
C VAL A 479 -10.22 4.30 5.29
N VAL A 480 -10.59 5.32 6.06
CA VAL A 480 -10.73 6.70 5.57
C VAL A 480 -9.41 7.19 4.92
N GLN A 481 -8.27 6.98 5.59
CA GLN A 481 -6.96 7.33 5.03
C GLN A 481 -6.68 6.60 3.70
N LEU A 482 -6.97 5.30 3.61
CA LEU A 482 -6.77 4.52 2.38
C LEU A 482 -7.70 4.95 1.24
N GLU A 483 -8.92 5.39 1.56
CA GLU A 483 -9.83 5.97 0.57
C GLU A 483 -9.34 7.35 0.08
N GLU A 484 -8.81 8.20 0.95
CA GLU A 484 -8.18 9.47 0.58
C GLU A 484 -6.94 9.27 -0.29
N GLU A 485 -6.06 8.33 0.08
CA GLU A 485 -4.93 7.91 -0.75
C GLU A 485 -5.39 7.36 -2.11
N LYS A 486 -6.51 6.63 -2.18
CA LYS A 486 -7.08 6.14 -3.45
C LYS A 486 -7.63 7.29 -4.30
N ARG A 487 -8.33 8.24 -3.69
CA ARG A 487 -8.87 9.44 -4.37
C ARG A 487 -7.73 10.29 -4.95
N SER A 488 -6.67 10.55 -4.17
CA SER A 488 -5.53 11.34 -4.63
C SER A 488 -4.72 10.64 -5.73
N ARG A 489 -4.49 9.32 -5.63
CA ARG A 489 -3.88 8.53 -6.73
C ARG A 489 -4.72 8.56 -8.01
N SER A 490 -6.05 8.53 -7.89
CA SER A 490 -6.95 8.63 -9.05
C SER A 490 -6.89 10.02 -9.70
N ALA A 491 -6.85 11.09 -8.90
CA ALA A 491 -6.68 12.46 -9.41
C ALA A 491 -5.33 12.64 -10.14
N LEU A 492 -4.24 12.15 -9.55
CA LEU A 492 -2.90 12.17 -10.17
C LEU A 492 -2.81 11.34 -11.46
N ALA A 493 -3.61 10.27 -11.60
CA ALA A 493 -3.69 9.51 -12.83
C ALA A 493 -4.36 10.33 -13.95
N VAL A 494 -5.47 11.01 -13.65
CA VAL A 494 -6.15 11.90 -14.60
C VAL A 494 -5.25 13.06 -15.03
N GLU A 495 -4.56 13.72 -14.07
CA GLU A 495 -3.61 14.79 -14.37
C GLU A 495 -2.46 14.31 -15.28
N LYS A 496 -1.96 13.09 -15.07
CA LYS A 496 -0.96 12.47 -15.95
C LYS A 496 -1.48 12.18 -17.35
N ASP A 497 -2.72 11.71 -17.48
CA ASP A 497 -3.33 11.48 -18.79
C ASP A 497 -3.58 12.79 -19.55
N ASP A 498 -4.03 13.84 -18.86
CA ASP A 498 -4.18 15.19 -19.42
C ASP A 498 -2.83 15.79 -19.85
N ALA A 499 -1.79 15.66 -19.03
CA ALA A 499 -0.42 16.06 -19.38
C ALA A 499 0.10 15.26 -20.58
N ALA A 500 -0.14 13.95 -20.64
CA ALA A 500 0.24 13.11 -21.78
C ALA A 500 -0.52 13.49 -23.07
N LEU A 501 -1.79 13.88 -22.97
CA LEU A 501 -2.58 14.43 -24.07
C LEU A 501 -2.05 15.80 -24.52
N ALA A 502 -1.64 16.67 -23.61
CA ALA A 502 -1.01 17.94 -23.91
C ALA A 502 0.33 17.74 -24.64
N CYS A 503 1.20 16.86 -24.15
CA CYS A 503 2.45 16.47 -24.81
C CYS A 503 2.21 15.91 -26.22
N LYS A 504 1.21 15.02 -26.41
CA LYS A 504 0.83 14.50 -27.73
C LYS A 504 0.33 15.59 -28.68
N LYS A 505 -0.39 16.61 -28.18
CA LYS A 505 -0.82 17.78 -28.98
C LYS A 505 0.37 18.66 -29.39
N LEU A 506 1.30 18.90 -28.47
CA LEU A 506 2.54 19.66 -28.74
C LEU A 506 3.43 18.93 -29.75
N GLN A 507 3.64 17.62 -29.59
CA GLN A 507 4.42 16.81 -30.53
C GLN A 507 3.85 16.91 -31.96
N LYS A 508 2.53 16.72 -32.12
CA LYS A 508 1.86 16.89 -33.43
C LYS A 508 2.03 18.30 -34.04
N ARG A 509 2.26 19.33 -33.21
CA ARG A 509 2.55 20.69 -33.69
C ARG A 509 4.02 20.85 -34.07
N VAL A 510 4.94 20.23 -33.33
CA VAL A 510 6.37 20.13 -33.71
C VAL A 510 6.51 19.39 -35.04
N ASP A 511 5.87 18.23 -35.20
CA ASP A 511 5.94 17.43 -36.43
C ASP A 511 5.46 18.23 -37.66
N ARG A 512 4.37 19.00 -37.51
CA ARG A 512 3.85 19.89 -38.57
C ARG A 512 4.83 21.01 -38.91
N LEU A 513 5.32 21.73 -37.90
CA LEU A 513 6.30 22.81 -38.09
C LEU A 513 7.61 22.28 -38.72
N GLN A 514 8.02 21.05 -38.38
CA GLN A 514 9.20 20.40 -38.94
C GLN A 514 9.01 19.99 -40.41
N ALA A 515 7.78 19.60 -40.80
CA ALA A 515 7.41 19.38 -42.20
C ALA A 515 7.32 20.69 -43.00
N GLU A 516 6.72 21.74 -42.44
CA GLU A 516 6.73 23.08 -43.06
C GLU A 516 8.18 23.57 -43.28
N LEU A 517 9.04 23.43 -42.27
CA LEU A 517 10.45 23.82 -42.33
C LEU A 517 11.23 23.00 -43.37
N SER A 518 10.94 21.70 -43.55
CA SER A 518 11.57 20.89 -44.59
C SER A 518 11.14 21.31 -46.00
N THR A 519 9.86 21.63 -46.24
CA THR A 519 9.40 22.19 -47.53
C THR A 519 10.01 23.55 -47.84
N LEU A 520 10.14 24.43 -46.84
CA LEU A 520 10.81 25.73 -46.99
C LEU A 520 12.31 25.58 -47.27
N ARG A 521 12.99 24.60 -46.64
CA ARG A 521 14.38 24.26 -46.99
C ARG A 521 14.51 23.77 -48.43
N PHE A 522 13.60 22.90 -48.88
CA PHE A 522 13.59 22.39 -50.26
C PHE A 522 13.43 23.54 -51.28
N SER A 523 12.44 24.41 -51.09
CA SER A 523 12.25 25.58 -51.97
C SER A 523 13.45 26.55 -51.92
N ASN A 524 14.12 26.72 -50.77
CA ASN A 524 15.33 27.52 -50.68
C ASN A 524 16.51 26.90 -51.46
N THR A 525 16.66 25.56 -51.43
CA THR A 525 17.66 24.86 -52.25
C THR A 525 17.34 24.93 -53.74
N GLU A 526 16.06 24.84 -54.12
CA GLU A 526 15.61 24.98 -55.51
C GLU A 526 15.88 26.40 -56.04
N LEU A 527 15.49 27.44 -55.28
CA LEU A 527 15.78 28.83 -55.63
C LEU A 527 17.28 29.12 -55.74
N LYS A 528 18.12 28.49 -54.90
CA LYS A 528 19.59 28.56 -55.03
C LYS A 528 20.10 27.92 -56.32
N ALA A 529 19.55 26.78 -56.72
CA ALA A 529 19.89 26.12 -57.99
C ALA A 529 19.41 26.92 -59.22
N GLN A 530 18.23 27.54 -59.14
CA GLN A 530 17.73 28.47 -60.17
C GLN A 530 18.63 29.72 -60.26
N LEU A 531 19.11 30.24 -59.12
CA LEU A 531 20.05 31.37 -59.07
C LEU A 531 21.40 31.00 -59.69
N SER A 532 21.97 29.82 -59.37
CA SER A 532 23.24 29.38 -59.97
C SER A 532 23.11 29.17 -61.48
N HIS A 533 22.02 28.55 -61.94
CA HIS A 533 21.74 28.40 -63.37
C HIS A 533 21.58 29.76 -64.08
N THR A 534 20.91 30.72 -63.43
CA THR A 534 20.79 32.10 -63.96
C THR A 534 22.16 32.78 -64.06
N ASN A 535 23.05 32.55 -63.08
CA ASN A 535 24.42 33.06 -63.13
C ASN A 535 25.25 32.41 -64.25
N GLU A 536 25.12 31.09 -64.48
CA GLU A 536 25.75 30.40 -65.61
C GLU A 536 25.26 30.94 -66.96
N LEU A 537 23.95 31.16 -67.11
CA LEU A 537 23.38 31.77 -68.32
C LEU A 537 23.90 33.20 -68.51
N LYS A 538 24.01 33.99 -67.44
CA LYS A 538 24.59 35.34 -67.49
C LYS A 538 26.07 35.32 -67.92
N ILE A 539 26.86 34.36 -67.43
CA ILE A 539 28.25 34.16 -67.86
C ILE A 539 28.31 33.84 -69.35
N LYS A 540 27.51 32.87 -69.83
CA LYS A 540 27.44 32.52 -71.27
C LYS A 540 27.03 33.70 -72.15
N VAL A 541 26.08 34.53 -71.70
CA VAL A 541 25.68 35.76 -72.40
C VAL A 541 26.82 36.78 -72.42
N MET A 542 27.61 36.90 -71.34
CA MET A 542 28.81 37.76 -71.32
C MET A 542 29.91 37.26 -72.26
N GLU A 543 30.18 35.95 -72.31
CA GLU A 543 31.13 35.33 -73.25
C GLU A 543 30.70 35.50 -74.72
N GLN A 544 29.41 35.34 -75.00
CA GLN A 544 28.83 35.61 -76.33
C GLN A 544 28.97 37.09 -76.70
N ASN A 545 28.69 38.02 -75.78
CA ASN A 545 28.86 39.45 -76.03
C ASN A 545 30.32 39.83 -76.27
N GLN A 546 31.28 39.27 -75.53
CA GLN A 546 32.72 39.45 -75.79
C GLN A 546 33.09 38.93 -77.18
N THR A 547 32.60 37.74 -77.56
CA THR A 547 32.82 37.17 -78.90
C THR A 547 32.24 38.07 -80.00
N ILE A 548 31.04 38.62 -79.80
CA ILE A 548 30.42 39.57 -80.73
C ILE A 548 31.25 40.86 -80.84
N GLU A 549 31.75 41.39 -79.72
CA GLU A 549 32.61 42.57 -79.69
C GLU A 549 33.94 42.33 -80.43
N GLU A 550 34.58 41.17 -80.24
CA GLU A 550 35.78 40.77 -80.99
C GLU A 550 35.50 40.63 -82.50
N LYS A 551 34.39 39.98 -82.87
CA LYS A 551 33.99 39.84 -84.28
C LYS A 551 33.68 41.20 -84.90
N SER A 552 33.01 42.09 -84.18
CA SER A 552 32.76 43.50 -84.58
C SER A 552 34.08 44.27 -84.78
N LYS A 553 35.02 44.17 -83.83
CA LYS A 553 36.35 44.78 -83.92
C LYS A 553 37.14 44.25 -85.12
N ASN A 554 37.02 42.97 -85.44
CA ASN A 554 37.66 42.36 -86.60
C ASN A 554 36.96 42.70 -87.92
N LEU A 555 35.63 42.80 -87.96
CA LEU A 555 34.88 43.37 -89.10
C LEU A 555 35.27 44.83 -89.36
N GLY A 556 35.40 45.65 -88.31
CA GLY A 556 35.87 47.04 -88.44
C GLY A 556 37.31 47.16 -88.95
N LYS A 557 38.20 46.19 -88.64
CA LYS A 557 39.54 46.10 -89.28
C LYS A 557 39.43 45.67 -90.74
N LEU A 558 38.57 44.69 -91.03
CA LEU A 558 38.37 44.17 -92.39
C LEU A 558 37.80 45.24 -93.32
N GLU A 559 36.80 46.01 -92.87
CA GLU A 559 36.23 47.13 -93.63
C GLU A 559 37.27 48.24 -93.87
N LYS A 560 38.08 48.59 -92.85
CA LYS A 560 39.21 49.51 -93.02
C LYS A 560 40.24 48.99 -94.04
N ASN A 561 40.46 47.69 -94.11
CA ASN A 561 41.36 47.08 -95.10
C ASN A 561 40.72 47.04 -96.50
N LYS A 562 39.43 46.70 -96.60
CA LYS A 562 38.63 46.76 -97.83
C LYS A 562 38.66 48.16 -98.43
N VAL A 563 38.38 49.21 -97.66
CA VAL A 563 38.46 50.61 -98.10
C VAL A 563 39.89 50.99 -98.55
N LYS A 564 40.94 50.46 -97.90
CA LYS A 564 42.33 50.65 -98.37
C LYS A 564 42.59 49.92 -99.70
N THR A 565 42.09 48.70 -99.89
CA THR A 565 42.25 47.96 -101.13
C THR A 565 41.41 48.54 -102.27
N GLU A 566 40.21 49.02 -101.99
CA GLU A 566 39.36 49.76 -102.95
C GLU A 566 40.05 51.05 -103.40
N LYS A 567 40.61 51.83 -102.46
CA LYS A 567 41.42 53.01 -102.81
C LYS A 567 42.59 52.64 -103.74
N LYS A 568 43.39 51.63 -103.39
CA LYS A 568 44.48 51.13 -104.26
C LYS A 568 43.96 50.69 -105.63
N LEU A 569 42.83 49.97 -105.67
CA LEU A 569 42.21 49.52 -106.91
C LEU A 569 41.76 50.70 -107.78
N THR A 570 41.18 51.76 -107.18
CA THR A 570 40.81 52.98 -107.92
C THR A 570 42.04 53.72 -108.46
N THR A 571 43.14 53.79 -107.70
CA THR A 571 44.41 54.36 -108.17
C THR A 571 44.96 53.57 -109.36
N ILE A 572 45.12 52.25 -109.22
CA ILE A 572 45.61 51.37 -110.29
C ILE A 572 44.69 51.44 -111.53
N LYS A 573 43.37 51.49 -111.34
CA LYS A 573 42.41 51.67 -112.45
C LYS A 573 42.63 52.99 -113.20
N SER A 574 42.89 54.08 -112.48
CA SER A 574 43.19 55.38 -113.11
C SER A 574 44.56 55.41 -113.80
N GLU A 575 45.57 54.75 -113.23
CA GLU A 575 46.89 54.58 -113.84
C GLU A 575 46.81 53.77 -115.15
N LEU A 576 46.06 52.66 -115.13
CA LEU A 576 45.82 51.82 -116.29
C LEU A 576 45.05 52.57 -117.38
N GLN A 577 44.00 53.32 -117.03
CA GLN A 577 43.25 54.14 -117.97
C GLN A 577 44.12 55.24 -118.61
N ASN A 578 45.06 55.82 -117.84
CA ASN A 578 46.05 56.77 -118.35
C ASN A 578 47.16 56.11 -119.20
N GLN A 579 47.47 54.83 -118.99
CA GLN A 579 48.32 54.06 -119.91
C GLN A 579 47.57 53.71 -121.20
N GLU A 580 46.31 53.30 -121.11
CA GLU A 580 45.45 53.00 -122.26
C GLU A 580 45.25 54.24 -123.16
N LEU A 581 45.10 55.43 -122.57
CA LEU A 581 45.02 56.69 -123.32
C LEU A 581 46.33 56.98 -124.07
N ARG A 582 47.49 56.88 -123.39
CA ARG A 582 48.81 57.09 -124.01
C ARG A 582 49.08 56.09 -125.14
N ALA A 583 48.75 54.82 -124.93
CA ALA A 583 48.87 53.79 -125.98
C ALA A 583 47.97 54.10 -127.19
N ARG A 584 46.76 54.64 -126.99
CA ARG A 584 45.93 55.12 -128.11
C ARG A 584 46.56 56.30 -128.84
N ASP A 585 47.12 57.27 -128.14
CA ASP A 585 47.78 58.43 -128.75
C ASP A 585 49.02 58.02 -129.56
N GLU A 586 49.83 57.09 -129.05
CA GLU A 586 50.97 56.49 -129.75
C GLU A 586 50.53 55.74 -131.02
N ILE A 587 49.46 54.93 -130.94
CA ILE A 587 48.87 54.27 -132.12
C ILE A 587 48.39 55.32 -133.14
N GLN A 588 47.71 56.38 -132.72
CA GLN A 588 47.26 57.45 -133.62
C GLN A 588 48.42 58.24 -134.26
N GLN A 589 49.57 58.36 -133.60
CA GLN A 589 50.77 58.95 -134.19
C GLN A 589 51.40 58.02 -135.23
N ALA A 590 51.48 56.72 -134.93
CA ALA A 590 51.94 55.70 -135.87
C ALA A 590 51.03 55.62 -137.12
N GLN A 591 49.71 55.67 -136.93
CA GLN A 591 48.73 55.68 -138.03
C GLN A 591 48.95 56.88 -138.97
N ARG A 592 49.10 58.09 -138.41
CA ARG A 592 49.36 59.32 -139.18
C ARG A 592 50.66 59.24 -140.00
N LEU A 593 51.72 58.67 -139.42
CA LEU A 593 52.99 58.46 -140.15
C LEU A 593 52.80 57.48 -141.33
N LEU A 594 52.04 56.42 -141.12
CA LEU A 594 51.76 55.39 -142.11
C LEU A 594 50.95 55.95 -143.30
N ASP A 595 49.96 56.81 -143.02
CA ASP A 595 49.19 57.51 -144.06
C ASP A 595 50.08 58.44 -144.91
N THR A 596 50.99 59.23 -144.28
CA THR A 596 51.97 60.04 -145.04
C THR A 596 52.92 59.20 -145.89
N GLN A 597 53.34 58.02 -145.41
CA GLN A 597 54.18 57.12 -146.21
C GLN A 597 53.40 56.49 -147.37
N SER A 598 52.13 56.14 -147.17
CA SER A 598 51.27 55.59 -148.21
C SER A 598 51.02 56.61 -149.34
N SER A 599 50.80 57.88 -148.98
CA SER A 599 50.73 59.00 -149.94
C SER A 599 51.98 59.09 -150.81
N ALA A 600 53.17 59.08 -150.20
CA ALA A 600 54.43 59.21 -150.94
C ALA A 600 54.69 58.02 -151.90
N ILE A 601 54.25 56.82 -151.54
CA ILE A 601 54.34 55.62 -152.40
C ILE A 601 53.40 55.75 -153.62
N ALA A 602 52.20 56.31 -153.43
CA ALA A 602 51.26 56.53 -154.54
C ALA A 602 51.80 57.53 -155.57
N ASP A 603 52.40 58.64 -155.12
CA ASP A 603 53.00 59.66 -155.99
C ASP A 603 54.19 59.11 -156.79
N LEU A 604 55.08 58.34 -156.14
CA LEU A 604 56.18 57.65 -156.81
C LEU A 604 55.66 56.68 -157.89
N SER A 605 54.67 55.86 -157.55
CA SER A 605 54.05 54.90 -158.47
C SER A 605 53.38 55.57 -159.68
N HIS A 606 52.91 56.80 -159.54
CA HIS A 606 52.36 57.58 -160.66
C HIS A 606 53.47 58.09 -161.59
N SER A 607 54.58 58.58 -161.02
CA SER A 607 55.73 59.08 -161.80
C SER A 607 56.42 58.00 -162.64
N GLU A 608 56.56 56.78 -162.11
CA GLU A 608 57.16 55.63 -162.81
C GLU A 608 56.35 55.26 -164.07
N LYS A 609 55.01 55.29 -163.96
CA LYS A 609 54.10 55.00 -165.07
C LYS A 609 54.23 56.03 -166.20
N GLN A 610 54.29 57.32 -165.84
CA GLN A 610 54.48 58.41 -166.82
C GLN A 610 55.83 58.30 -167.55
N LEU A 611 56.91 57.91 -166.87
CA LEU A 611 58.21 57.69 -167.50
C LEU A 611 58.19 56.53 -168.50
N LEU A 612 57.50 55.44 -168.16
CA LEU A 612 57.40 54.26 -169.02
C LEU A 612 56.59 54.56 -170.30
N ASP A 613 55.48 55.29 -170.17
CA ASP A 613 54.68 55.74 -171.31
C ASP A 613 55.49 56.69 -172.23
N PHE A 614 56.23 57.64 -171.65
CA PHE A 614 57.11 58.55 -172.40
C PHE A 614 58.21 57.79 -173.17
N TYR A 615 58.87 56.83 -172.53
CA TYR A 615 59.90 55.99 -173.16
C TYR A 615 59.34 55.21 -174.36
N THR A 616 58.11 54.70 -174.23
CA THR A 616 57.41 53.93 -175.28
C THR A 616 57.11 54.79 -176.51
N VAL A 617 56.63 56.03 -176.31
CA VAL A 617 56.33 56.97 -177.42
C VAL A 617 57.60 57.45 -178.13
N VAL A 618 58.66 57.78 -177.38
CA VAL A 618 59.95 58.21 -177.97
C VAL A 618 60.57 57.09 -178.82
N SER A 619 60.49 55.83 -178.37
CA SER A 619 60.96 54.67 -179.14
C SER A 619 60.22 54.51 -180.47
N GLN A 620 58.88 54.70 -180.47
CA GLN A 620 58.07 54.61 -181.68
C GLN A 620 58.38 55.73 -182.69
N MET A 621 58.56 56.98 -182.23
CA MET A 621 58.83 58.11 -183.14
C MET A 621 60.23 58.08 -183.77
N LEU A 622 61.18 57.34 -183.20
CA LEU A 622 62.55 57.24 -183.70
C LEU A 622 62.77 56.12 -184.74
N GLY A 623 61.71 55.39 -185.13
CA GLY A 623 61.76 54.40 -186.20
C GLY A 623 62.64 53.19 -185.89
N VAL A 624 62.69 52.77 -184.61
CA VAL A 624 63.45 51.61 -184.16
C VAL A 624 62.52 50.61 -183.48
N ASP A 625 62.05 49.62 -184.24
CA ASP A 625 61.40 48.44 -183.67
C ASP A 625 62.44 47.62 -182.89
N CYS A 626 62.40 47.69 -181.56
CA CYS A 626 63.21 46.86 -180.69
C CYS A 626 62.42 46.33 -179.50
N THR A 627 61.83 45.15 -179.70
CA THR A 627 61.71 44.15 -178.63
C THR A 627 63.10 43.72 -178.17
N GLY A 628 63.76 44.52 -177.33
CA GLY A 628 65.03 44.14 -176.68
C GLY A 628 66.14 45.19 -176.68
N CYS A 629 65.99 46.21 -175.83
CA CYS A 629 67.08 47.05 -175.26
C CYS A 629 68.17 47.57 -176.22
N VAL A 630 67.86 48.65 -176.95
CA VAL A 630 68.89 49.52 -177.54
C VAL A 630 69.55 50.33 -176.41
N PRO A 631 70.89 50.36 -176.29
CA PRO A 631 71.57 51.17 -175.29
C PRO A 631 71.31 52.68 -175.45
N ASN A 632 71.05 53.37 -174.34
CA ASN A 632 70.67 54.80 -174.30
C ASN A 632 71.61 55.76 -175.07
N TYR A 633 72.89 55.40 -175.24
CA TYR A 633 73.86 56.24 -175.96
C TYR A 633 73.55 56.37 -177.46
N GLU A 634 72.87 55.39 -178.07
CA GLU A 634 72.58 55.41 -179.50
C GLU A 634 71.36 56.28 -179.84
N VAL A 635 70.41 56.37 -178.91
CA VAL A 635 69.28 57.32 -178.96
C VAL A 635 69.79 58.76 -178.80
N LEU A 636 70.69 58.98 -177.83
CA LEU A 636 71.34 60.29 -177.63
C LEU A 636 72.12 60.74 -178.89
N ARG A 637 72.90 59.84 -179.52
CA ARG A 637 73.68 60.18 -180.71
C ARG A 637 72.82 60.57 -181.92
N ARG A 638 71.63 59.98 -182.08
CA ARG A 638 70.68 60.34 -183.14
C ARG A 638 69.95 61.67 -182.85
N LEU A 639 69.70 61.98 -181.58
CA LEU A 639 69.19 63.28 -181.15
C LEU A 639 70.21 64.41 -181.35
N GLU A 640 71.51 64.15 -181.12
CA GLU A 640 72.57 65.15 -181.35
C GLU A 640 72.66 65.62 -182.82
N VAL A 641 72.43 64.73 -183.79
CA VAL A 641 72.48 65.08 -185.23
C VAL A 641 71.30 65.97 -185.66
N LEU A 642 70.16 65.90 -184.96
CA LEU A 642 68.99 66.74 -185.25
C LEU A 642 69.06 68.14 -184.62
N ILE A 643 69.89 68.36 -183.60
CA ILE A 643 69.95 69.62 -182.82
C ILE A 643 71.30 70.34 -183.00
N GLN A 644 71.86 70.29 -184.21
CA GLN A 644 73.01 71.12 -184.62
C GLN A 644 72.60 72.41 -185.37
N SER A 645 71.37 72.90 -185.17
CA SER A 645 70.95 74.21 -185.69
C SER A 645 70.21 75.06 -184.64
N ARG A 646 70.75 76.28 -184.39
CA ARG A 646 70.26 77.39 -183.53
C ARG A 646 70.52 77.35 -181.99
N HIS A 647 71.75 77.72 -181.64
CA HIS A 647 72.14 78.84 -180.73
C HIS A 647 71.33 79.29 -179.47
N CYS A 648 72.12 79.61 -178.42
CA CYS A 648 72.05 80.75 -177.46
C CYS A 648 71.38 80.65 -176.06
N ALA A 649 72.21 80.36 -175.05
CA ALA A 649 72.60 81.20 -173.88
C ALA A 649 71.60 82.02 -173.01
N ALA A 650 71.58 81.74 -171.68
CA ALA A 650 71.51 82.66 -170.50
C ALA A 650 71.46 81.83 -169.19
N HIS A 651 72.32 82.01 -168.15
CA HIS A 651 72.25 82.97 -167.00
C HIS A 651 70.98 82.86 -166.10
N LEU A 652 71.00 82.90 -164.75
CA LEU A 652 72.04 83.08 -163.70
C LEU A 652 71.47 82.73 -162.28
N HIS A 653 72.36 82.61 -161.27
CA HIS A 653 72.17 82.54 -159.79
C HIS A 653 72.05 81.12 -159.18
N GLN A 654 72.87 80.59 -158.23
CA GLN A 654 73.84 81.08 -157.22
C GLN A 654 73.29 80.97 -155.79
N HIS A 655 73.90 80.12 -154.94
CA HIS A 655 74.61 80.52 -153.71
C HIS A 655 75.20 79.32 -152.94
N HIS A 656 76.47 79.44 -152.53
CA HIS A 656 77.12 78.57 -151.54
C HIS A 656 76.81 79.06 -150.11
N THR A 657 76.90 78.20 -149.09
CA THR A 657 77.99 78.25 -148.07
C THR A 657 77.90 77.14 -147.00
N PRO A 658 79.03 76.78 -146.33
CA PRO A 658 79.11 75.82 -145.21
C PRO A 658 79.43 76.50 -143.84
N ARG A 659 79.32 75.78 -142.70
CA ARG A 659 80.25 75.77 -141.52
C ARG A 659 79.65 75.26 -140.18
N ILE A 660 80.49 74.55 -139.41
CA ILE A 660 80.86 74.69 -137.96
C ILE A 660 79.79 75.16 -136.94
N TRP A 661 79.59 74.38 -135.85
CA TRP A 661 79.59 74.74 -134.40
C TRP A 661 79.48 73.40 -133.60
N GLU A 662 80.18 73.05 -132.51
CA GLU A 662 80.43 73.63 -131.16
C GLU A 662 79.24 73.58 -130.16
N SER A 663 79.58 73.30 -128.88
CA SER A 663 78.68 72.97 -127.74
C SER A 663 77.95 74.19 -127.13
N PRO A 664 76.85 74.03 -126.35
CA PRO A 664 76.96 74.28 -124.90
C PRO A 664 75.96 73.54 -123.94
N VAL A 665 76.19 73.73 -122.62
CA VAL A 665 75.54 73.14 -121.42
C VAL A 665 75.68 74.14 -120.23
N PRO A 666 74.85 74.21 -119.14
CA PRO A 666 73.65 73.44 -118.74
C PRO A 666 72.35 74.31 -118.80
N PRO A 667 71.61 74.80 -117.75
CA PRO A 667 71.81 74.84 -116.28
C PRO A 667 70.86 73.97 -115.39
N ILE A 668 71.39 73.56 -114.22
CA ILE A 668 70.73 73.48 -112.88
C ILE A 668 69.66 72.39 -112.64
N ASN A 669 69.86 71.37 -111.79
CA ASN A 669 69.95 71.31 -110.29
C ASN A 669 68.56 71.39 -109.59
N VAL A 670 68.27 70.73 -108.44
CA VAL A 670 69.09 69.86 -107.55
C VAL A 670 68.23 68.88 -106.71
N ALA A 671 68.91 67.85 -106.17
CA ALA A 671 68.66 66.93 -105.04
C ALA A 671 67.43 67.11 -104.10
N HIS A 672 66.94 66.08 -103.38
CA HIS A 672 67.60 65.26 -102.34
C HIS A 672 66.73 64.01 -102.01
N SER A 673 67.16 62.89 -101.44
CA SER A 673 68.48 62.40 -100.97
C SER A 673 68.40 60.86 -100.74
N HIS A 674 69.55 60.18 -100.86
CA HIS A 674 70.09 59.04 -100.06
C HIS A 674 69.18 57.98 -99.34
N GLU A 675 69.61 56.75 -99.04
CA GLU A 675 70.66 55.80 -99.52
C GLU A 675 70.57 54.50 -98.64
N PHE A 676 71.45 53.52 -98.89
CA PHE A 676 71.88 52.42 -98.00
C PHE A 676 70.97 51.19 -97.76
N LYS A 677 71.23 50.17 -98.60
CA LYS A 677 71.77 48.82 -98.30
C LYS A 677 71.45 48.08 -96.97
N PRO A 678 71.37 46.72 -97.00
CA PRO A 678 71.11 45.88 -95.84
C PRO A 678 72.39 45.28 -95.20
N GLN A 679 72.33 44.89 -93.91
CA GLN A 679 73.10 43.76 -93.35
C GLN A 679 72.51 43.22 -92.02
N ALA A 680 73.04 42.11 -91.53
CA ALA A 680 72.43 41.24 -90.51
C ALA A 680 72.96 41.42 -89.08
N LEU A 681 72.19 40.89 -88.10
CA LEU A 681 72.56 40.23 -86.81
C LEU A 681 73.83 40.69 -86.04
N PRO A 682 73.77 40.84 -84.69
CA PRO A 682 73.65 39.66 -83.81
C PRO A 682 72.96 39.85 -82.43
N ALA A 683 72.99 38.78 -81.61
CA ALA A 683 72.62 38.69 -80.17
C ALA A 683 73.77 39.24 -79.25
N PRO A 684 73.81 39.14 -77.88
CA PRO A 684 73.07 38.23 -76.98
C PRO A 684 72.70 38.74 -75.54
N SER A 685 72.22 37.80 -74.69
CA SER A 685 72.23 37.81 -73.19
C SER A 685 71.21 38.73 -72.47
N SER A 686 70.71 38.46 -71.25
CA SER A 686 70.98 37.42 -70.23
C SER A 686 69.79 37.20 -69.25
N THR A 687 69.84 36.11 -68.48
CA THR A 687 69.21 35.89 -67.14
C THR A 687 67.73 36.21 -66.88
N SER A 688 66.90 35.18 -66.70
CA SER A 688 66.66 34.61 -65.35
C SER A 688 65.58 33.50 -65.40
N SER A 689 65.81 32.41 -64.68
CA SER A 689 64.87 31.29 -64.54
C SER A 689 64.94 30.80 -63.11
N GLU A 690 63.91 31.08 -62.31
CA GLU A 690 63.77 30.50 -60.99
C GLU A 690 62.30 30.18 -60.68
N ARG A 691 62.05 28.90 -60.39
CA ARG A 691 60.82 28.43 -59.74
C ARG A 691 61.00 28.63 -58.24
N PRO A 692 59.99 29.12 -57.50
CA PRO A 692 59.84 28.78 -56.09
C PRO A 692 59.14 27.41 -55.99
N ALA A 693 59.73 26.51 -55.21
CA ALA A 693 58.99 25.39 -54.64
C ALA A 693 58.20 25.89 -53.42
N ALA A 694 57.07 25.25 -53.11
CA ALA A 694 56.42 25.35 -51.81
C ALA A 694 56.02 23.94 -51.36
N HIS A 695 56.51 23.55 -50.19
CA HIS A 695 56.15 22.29 -49.54
C HIS A 695 54.68 22.29 -49.09
N GLY A 696 54.08 21.10 -49.06
CA GLY A 696 52.87 20.79 -48.31
C GLY A 696 53.14 19.56 -47.46
N ASP A 697 52.91 19.67 -46.15
CA ASP A 697 53.48 18.77 -45.14
C ASP A 697 52.80 17.41 -44.97
N ASN A 698 53.56 16.50 -44.34
CA ASN A 698 53.06 15.27 -43.71
C ASN A 698 52.55 15.52 -42.28
N ASN A 699 51.91 14.48 -41.73
CA ASN A 699 51.50 14.26 -40.33
C ASN A 699 50.18 14.93 -39.90
N LEU A 700 49.17 14.17 -39.46
CA LEU A 700 49.07 13.27 -38.28
C LEU A 700 48.89 14.02 -36.97
N GLN A 701 47.64 14.06 -36.49
CA GLN A 701 47.32 13.68 -35.13
C GLN A 701 45.91 13.07 -35.05
N LEU A 702 45.74 12.12 -34.13
CA LEU A 702 44.56 11.31 -33.86
C LEU A 702 44.38 11.29 -32.33
#